data_AF-A0A165WIJ5-F1
#
_entry.id   AF-A0A165WIJ5-F1
#
_cell.length_a   1.000
_cell.length_b   1.000
_cell.length_c   1.000
_cell.angle_alpha   90.00
_cell.angle_beta   90.00
_cell.angle_gamma   90.00
#
_symmetry.space_group_name_H-M   'P 1'
#
loop_
_entity.id
_entity.type
_entity.pdbx_description
1 polymer ?
#
loop_
_entity_poly.entity_id
_entity_poly.type
_entity_poly.pdbx_seq_one_letter_code
_entity_poly.pdbx_strand_id
1 'polypeptide(L)'
;LRNEIISDFQAYMRADNWIYYPCAVCGQKKFKYELATLPFSSIPVECLVNNDIPDRLSPITYDFELYDRAFLCAGGMHSPFGTRGPLEVCDRCRKQLERQKMPLDAIANYQYYAYERLSPEVRAAFADSTDHEKQLISGCRASRITYVYKAHPKDEKSKHAPRKYTKGNVAVLPQETGKVAALIPPAPSEIDYSICVVFVGGAPPTWENIADFRPVMVSRKRVAMMSQFLAAENLVYKLDGIEFSQRNLDALCSRPDGFRGDLGITTAVEILHVDREDRAAAAATSGSLSRLPDEQTQSGMRPDDLLVDTVGFARENESAVGLDAATKFAAQWCRRRRPFLMVGSGQRLLPERDYRALTLLFPHLDPFALGGYYNPQRKKIQFISLKRQLRNLIMMYDGPFEHDRTFAFVSWNIVQKMENTQAALFSIKDHVYKDIADELLNSVDAVNQLCAKFAENHDARPTGTAERRILQLLNKMKVITRDMPGSSACKLRQRNEIRGLLKSHGCPSLFVTITPADVFHILPYILSGGQAAGFSSQTEFDLARRVARNPAAAAEFFDIVMKGFLEYIVRYKDGQRAGVFGTCEAYYVTVEAQGRGTLHGHMVLWLRGNPSPQELRDRVLSSSEPEFAGRLTRWLEATIKCELPGMTEAITRPASEVEQPAKESGCVDPRSAADVPIDSFMADEDGSQLFEENYMDQITELAVRCNWHRHTDTCFKHLKGTQPRDDAHCRMRMTGAVQAVTDIDAATGTVRLRRLHPWVNNYNELILFLTKCNMDIKHIPSGESAKALVYYITDYITKGQLPTHVGLEALCAAIRKTSDNLRYDDDPTKFRRSLLTRIMNGIMGKMELSHQQVMAFVVGGGDHYTSHTFRSLNWGMLDKHI
;
A
#
# COMPACT_ATOMS: atom_id res chain seq x y z
N LEU A 1 10.41 28.39 20.76
CA LEU A 1 9.50 27.29 20.33
C LEU A 1 9.38 27.12 18.81
N ARG A 2 8.67 27.99 18.06
CA ARG A 2 8.46 27.81 16.60
C ARG A 2 9.78 27.56 15.86
N ASN A 3 10.74 28.47 16.04
CA ASN A 3 12.04 28.41 15.36
C ASN A 3 12.84 27.16 15.74
N GLU A 4 12.77 26.70 17.00
CA GLU A 4 13.38 25.44 17.43
C GLU A 4 12.75 24.22 16.75
N ILE A 5 11.42 24.16 16.66
CA ILE A 5 10.73 23.06 15.96
C ILE A 5 11.12 23.06 14.48
N ILE A 6 11.22 24.24 13.85
CA ILE A 6 11.66 24.36 12.46
C ILE A 6 13.08 23.82 12.31
N SER A 7 14.03 24.28 13.12
CA SER A 7 15.42 23.85 13.06
C SER A 7 15.55 22.33 13.31
N ASP A 8 14.93 21.81 14.37
CA ASP A 8 14.96 20.37 14.70
C ASP A 8 14.38 19.50 13.56
N PHE A 9 13.21 19.88 13.02
CA PHE A 9 12.55 19.10 11.96
C PHE A 9 13.27 19.22 10.62
N GLN A 10 13.77 20.41 10.25
CA GLN A 10 14.57 20.60 9.04
C GLN A 10 15.86 19.78 9.12
N ALA A 11 16.54 19.78 10.27
CA ALA A 11 17.73 18.97 10.51
C ALA A 11 17.44 17.46 10.33
N TYR A 12 16.31 16.97 10.85
CA TYR A 12 15.86 15.59 10.66
C TYR A 12 15.55 15.28 9.19
N MET A 13 14.85 16.17 8.48
CA MET A 13 14.41 15.98 7.09
C MET A 13 15.50 16.20 6.03
N ARG A 14 16.71 16.61 6.41
CA ARG A 14 17.83 16.79 5.48
C ARG A 14 18.03 15.56 4.58
N ALA A 15 18.13 15.81 3.28
CA ALA A 15 18.35 14.80 2.25
C ALA A 15 19.49 13.82 2.58
N ASP A 16 20.61 14.34 3.10
CA ASP A 16 21.82 13.57 3.41
C ASP A 16 21.59 12.45 4.44
N ASN A 17 20.61 12.62 5.34
CA ASN A 17 20.29 11.64 6.38
C ASN A 17 19.59 10.39 5.82
N TRP A 18 18.95 10.52 4.66
CA TRP A 18 18.02 9.54 4.09
C TRP A 18 18.56 8.88 2.82
N ILE A 19 19.88 8.88 2.66
CA ILE A 19 20.57 8.13 1.60
C ILE A 19 20.78 6.69 2.07
N TYR A 20 20.48 5.75 1.18
CA TYR A 20 20.69 4.33 1.45
C TYR A 20 22.14 3.92 1.24
N TYR A 21 22.64 3.17 2.22
CA TYR A 21 23.91 2.47 2.20
C TYR A 21 23.65 0.98 2.49
N PRO A 22 24.46 0.08 1.93
CA PRO A 22 24.33 -1.36 2.18
C PRO A 22 25.02 -1.76 3.48
N CYS A 23 24.40 -2.67 4.23
CA CYS A 23 25.11 -3.46 5.23
C CYS A 23 25.90 -4.59 4.54
N ALA A 24 27.20 -4.69 4.79
CA ALA A 24 28.07 -5.73 4.22
C ALA A 24 27.60 -7.16 4.56
N VAL A 25 26.94 -7.37 5.70
CA VAL A 25 26.58 -8.71 6.19
C VAL A 25 25.21 -9.19 5.68
N CYS A 26 24.20 -8.32 5.71
CA CYS A 26 22.85 -8.68 5.28
C CYS A 26 22.47 -8.18 3.89
N GLY A 27 23.29 -7.33 3.27
CA GLY A 27 23.03 -6.75 1.94
C GLY A 27 21.79 -5.85 1.88
N GLN A 28 21.25 -5.44 3.04
CA GLN A 28 20.05 -4.62 3.09
C GLN A 28 20.39 -3.13 3.04
N LYS A 29 19.47 -2.36 2.45
CA LYS A 29 19.39 -0.89 2.52
C LYS A 29 19.30 -0.45 3.99
N LYS A 30 20.18 0.47 4.37
CA LYS A 30 20.30 1.09 5.69
C LYS A 30 20.60 2.57 5.54
N PHE A 31 20.10 3.38 6.45
CA PHE A 31 20.58 4.76 6.57
C PHE A 31 21.93 4.78 7.27
N LYS A 32 22.72 5.84 7.04
CA LYS A 32 24.09 5.91 7.57
C LYS A 32 24.14 5.77 9.10
N TYR A 33 23.18 6.34 9.82
CA TYR A 33 23.10 6.25 11.28
C TYR A 33 22.80 4.83 11.80
N GLU A 34 22.35 3.90 10.95
CA GLU A 34 22.11 2.50 11.32
C GLU A 34 23.36 1.61 11.16
N LEU A 35 24.43 2.15 10.59
CA LEU A 35 25.65 1.43 10.23
C LEU A 35 26.80 1.82 11.16
N ALA A 36 27.60 0.83 11.53
CA ALA A 36 28.89 1.02 12.16
C ALA A 36 30.00 0.44 11.27
N THR A 37 31.10 1.16 11.15
CA THR A 37 32.30 0.68 10.45
C THR A 37 33.09 -0.23 11.39
N LEU A 38 33.21 -1.51 11.04
CA LEU A 38 33.93 -2.51 11.83
C LEU A 38 35.19 -2.99 11.09
N PRO A 39 36.35 -3.08 11.76
CA PRO A 39 37.51 -3.75 11.19
C PRO A 39 37.19 -5.21 10.89
N PHE A 40 37.61 -5.72 9.72
CA PHE A 40 37.34 -7.11 9.35
C PHE A 40 37.84 -8.13 10.39
N SER A 41 38.98 -7.84 11.03
CA SER A 41 39.56 -8.67 12.10
C SER A 41 38.67 -8.85 13.34
N SER A 42 37.67 -7.98 13.54
CA SER A 42 36.72 -8.06 14.65
C SER A 42 35.49 -8.90 14.35
N ILE A 43 35.34 -9.36 13.10
CA ILE A 43 34.16 -10.08 12.63
C ILE A 43 34.43 -11.59 12.72
N PRO A 44 33.56 -12.38 13.37
CA PRO A 44 33.66 -13.84 13.36
C PRO A 44 33.23 -14.36 11.99
N VAL A 45 34.18 -14.46 11.07
CA VAL A 45 33.94 -14.79 9.65
C VAL A 45 33.33 -16.18 9.48
N GLU A 46 33.65 -17.13 10.36
CA GLU A 46 33.08 -18.47 10.37
C GLU A 46 31.54 -18.47 10.47
N CYS A 47 30.95 -17.42 11.03
CA CYS A 47 29.51 -17.23 11.10
C CYS A 47 28.89 -16.77 9.77
N LEU A 48 29.70 -16.38 8.79
CA LEU A 48 29.28 -15.79 7.51
C LEU A 48 29.63 -16.66 6.30
N VAL A 49 30.12 -17.89 6.51
CA VAL A 49 30.38 -18.86 5.46
C VAL A 49 29.13 -19.72 5.20
N ASN A 50 28.91 -20.07 3.94
CA ASN A 50 27.90 -21.06 3.53
C ASN A 50 28.50 -22.04 2.52
N ASN A 51 28.79 -23.26 2.99
CA ASN A 51 29.43 -24.30 2.17
C ASN A 51 28.45 -25.07 1.27
N ASP A 52 27.15 -24.84 1.41
CA ASP A 52 26.13 -25.51 0.58
C ASP A 52 25.98 -24.85 -0.79
N ILE A 53 26.47 -23.61 -0.94
CA ILE A 53 26.49 -22.88 -2.20
C ILE A 53 27.71 -23.35 -3.02
N PRO A 54 27.53 -23.87 -4.24
CA PRO A 54 28.64 -24.35 -5.06
C PRO A 54 29.67 -23.26 -5.37
N ASP A 55 30.96 -23.61 -5.37
CA ASP A 55 32.07 -22.67 -5.65
C ASP A 55 31.93 -21.92 -6.97
N ARG A 56 31.38 -22.59 -8.01
CA ARG A 56 31.12 -21.94 -9.31
C ARG A 56 30.15 -20.75 -9.22
N LEU A 57 29.33 -20.70 -8.17
CA LEU A 57 28.36 -19.64 -7.90
C LEU A 57 28.82 -18.68 -6.80
N SER A 58 30.04 -18.81 -6.27
CA SER A 58 30.56 -17.92 -5.23
C SER A 58 30.56 -16.44 -5.69
N PRO A 59 30.51 -15.48 -4.76
CA PRO A 59 30.56 -14.06 -5.11
C PRO A 59 31.83 -13.69 -5.90
N ILE A 60 31.68 -12.83 -6.89
CA ILE A 60 32.81 -12.29 -7.70
C ILE A 60 32.91 -10.76 -7.66
N THR A 61 32.08 -10.12 -6.85
CA THR A 61 32.04 -8.65 -6.69
C THR A 61 33.14 -8.13 -5.74
N TYR A 62 33.87 -9.04 -5.11
CA TYR A 62 35.01 -8.81 -4.22
C TYR A 62 35.90 -10.05 -4.23
N ASP A 63 37.09 -9.96 -3.64
CA ASP A 63 38.01 -11.09 -3.50
C ASP A 63 37.51 -12.07 -2.42
N PHE A 64 36.73 -13.07 -2.83
CA PHE A 64 36.05 -14.00 -1.93
C PHE A 64 37.03 -14.80 -1.03
N GLU A 65 38.18 -15.18 -1.56
CA GLU A 65 39.20 -15.92 -0.81
C GLU A 65 39.94 -15.01 0.16
N LEU A 66 40.25 -13.77 -0.24
CA LEU A 66 40.82 -12.77 0.66
C LEU A 66 39.94 -12.53 1.89
N TYR A 67 38.62 -12.64 1.76
CA TYR A 67 37.65 -12.44 2.84
C TYR A 67 37.22 -13.75 3.52
N ASP A 68 38.09 -14.77 3.54
CA ASP A 68 37.89 -16.07 4.22
C ASP A 68 36.57 -16.74 3.82
N ARG A 69 36.16 -16.57 2.55
CA ARG A 69 34.93 -17.14 1.97
C ARG A 69 33.64 -16.71 2.68
N ALA A 70 33.67 -15.54 3.32
CA ALA A 70 32.50 -14.88 3.90
C ALA A 70 31.54 -14.42 2.80
N PHE A 71 30.25 -14.71 2.91
CA PHE A 71 29.23 -14.14 2.03
C PHE A 71 28.87 -12.72 2.46
N LEU A 72 29.41 -11.73 1.74
CA LEU A 72 29.25 -10.30 1.98
C LEU A 72 28.63 -9.56 0.78
N CYS A 73 28.14 -8.36 1.02
CA CYS A 73 27.72 -7.39 0.00
C CYS A 73 28.87 -6.41 -0.28
N ALA A 74 29.37 -6.41 -1.51
CA ALA A 74 30.51 -5.58 -1.93
C ALA A 74 30.30 -4.08 -1.68
N GLY A 75 29.08 -3.57 -1.85
CA GLY A 75 28.79 -2.15 -1.63
C GLY A 75 29.00 -1.70 -0.17
N GLY A 76 28.99 -2.64 0.79
CA GLY A 76 29.24 -2.36 2.20
C GLY A 76 30.71 -2.50 2.61
N MET A 77 31.60 -2.81 1.66
CA MET A 77 33.02 -3.05 1.90
C MET A 77 33.83 -1.82 1.49
N HIS A 78 34.77 -1.38 2.35
CA HIS A 78 35.65 -0.25 2.00
C HIS A 78 36.77 -0.66 1.03
N SER A 79 37.16 -1.93 1.01
CA SER A 79 38.20 -2.45 0.12
C SER A 79 37.82 -3.82 -0.44
N PRO A 80 36.94 -3.89 -1.46
CA PRO A 80 36.50 -5.17 -2.02
C PRO A 80 37.63 -6.06 -2.54
N PHE A 81 38.77 -5.48 -2.93
CA PHE A 81 39.91 -6.19 -3.51
C PHE A 81 41.23 -5.78 -2.85
N GLY A 82 42.25 -6.65 -2.96
CA GLY A 82 43.64 -6.38 -2.59
C GLY A 82 43.95 -6.43 -1.10
N THR A 83 43.12 -5.82 -0.24
CA THR A 83 43.31 -5.85 1.22
C THR A 83 41.99 -6.03 1.98
N ARG A 84 42.08 -6.56 3.22
CA ARG A 84 40.94 -6.70 4.13
C ARG A 84 40.60 -5.35 4.76
N GLY A 85 39.74 -4.59 4.11
CA GLY A 85 39.27 -3.29 4.58
C GLY A 85 38.13 -3.40 5.61
N PRO A 86 37.79 -2.29 6.29
CA PRO A 86 36.61 -2.24 7.16
C PRO A 86 35.29 -2.50 6.43
N LEU A 87 34.30 -2.99 7.18
CA LEU A 87 32.96 -3.28 6.71
C LEU A 87 31.92 -2.38 7.37
N GLU A 88 30.95 -1.90 6.61
CA GLU A 88 29.75 -1.24 7.14
C GLU A 88 28.75 -2.31 7.61
N VAL A 89 28.47 -2.37 8.91
CA VAL A 89 27.62 -3.41 9.50
C VAL A 89 26.49 -2.77 10.30
N CYS A 90 25.25 -3.19 10.03
CA CYS A 90 24.11 -2.69 10.76
C CYS A 90 24.05 -3.24 12.20
N ASP A 91 23.42 -2.48 13.09
CA ASP A 91 23.27 -2.81 14.51
C ASP A 91 22.74 -4.24 14.78
N ARG A 92 21.80 -4.73 13.97
CA ARG A 92 21.23 -6.08 14.12
C ARG A 92 22.25 -7.17 13.82
N CYS A 93 23.03 -7.00 12.75
CA CYS A 93 24.08 -7.93 12.39
C CYS A 93 25.23 -7.88 13.41
N ARG A 94 25.66 -6.67 13.78
CA ARG A 94 26.72 -6.46 14.78
C ARG A 94 26.40 -7.19 16.10
N LYS A 95 25.22 -6.97 16.68
CA LYS A 95 24.80 -7.61 17.94
C LYS A 95 24.75 -9.14 17.91
N GLN A 96 24.55 -9.75 16.74
CA GLN A 96 24.57 -11.21 16.60
C GLN A 96 26.00 -11.72 16.42
N LEU A 97 26.81 -11.01 15.63
CA LEU A 97 28.22 -11.31 15.43
C LEU A 97 29.04 -11.18 16.73
N GLU A 98 28.78 -10.16 17.56
CA GLU A 98 29.37 -10.04 18.90
C GLU A 98 29.10 -11.26 19.79
N ARG A 99 27.99 -11.98 19.52
CA ARG A 99 27.61 -13.23 20.21
C ARG A 99 28.09 -14.49 19.51
N GLN A 100 28.95 -14.35 18.48
CA GLN A 100 29.42 -15.43 17.62
C GLN A 100 28.27 -16.24 17.02
N LYS A 101 27.23 -15.56 16.55
CA LYS A 101 26.07 -16.16 15.89
C LYS A 101 25.88 -15.56 14.51
N MET A 102 25.62 -16.41 13.52
CA MET A 102 25.18 -15.98 12.20
C MET A 102 23.91 -15.11 12.34
N PRO A 103 23.93 -13.85 11.88
CA PRO A 103 22.72 -13.03 11.86
C PRO A 103 21.65 -13.69 11.01
N LEU A 104 20.40 -13.68 11.49
CA LEU A 104 19.28 -14.28 10.74
C LEU A 104 19.11 -13.68 9.34
N ASP A 105 19.37 -12.38 9.20
CA ASP A 105 19.24 -11.66 7.94
C ASP A 105 20.52 -11.68 7.08
N ALA A 106 21.56 -12.41 7.49
CA ALA A 106 22.82 -12.48 6.74
C ALA A 106 22.62 -13.08 5.33
N ILE A 107 23.44 -12.63 4.38
CA ILE A 107 23.49 -13.17 3.01
C ILE A 107 23.82 -14.67 3.05
N ALA A 108 24.75 -15.05 3.93
CA ALA A 108 25.14 -16.43 4.21
C ALA A 108 23.97 -17.35 4.59
N ASN A 109 22.89 -16.81 5.17
CA ASN A 109 21.71 -17.60 5.55
C ASN A 109 20.75 -17.83 4.37
N TYR A 110 21.26 -18.29 3.21
CA TYR A 110 20.50 -18.53 1.97
C TYR A 110 19.70 -17.31 1.49
N GLN A 111 20.34 -16.14 1.49
CA GLN A 111 19.79 -14.90 0.92
C GLN A 111 20.71 -14.33 -0.17
N TYR A 112 21.48 -15.23 -0.80
CA TYR A 112 22.35 -14.97 -1.92
C TYR A 112 21.75 -15.60 -3.18
N TYR A 113 21.76 -14.86 -4.30
CA TYR A 113 21.09 -15.24 -5.55
C TYR A 113 22.04 -15.28 -6.76
N ALA A 114 23.33 -15.00 -6.56
CA ALA A 114 24.38 -15.06 -7.58
C ALA A 114 24.11 -14.26 -8.88
N TYR A 115 23.44 -13.10 -8.80
CA TYR A 115 23.13 -12.29 -10.00
C TYR A 115 24.38 -11.85 -10.77
N GLU A 116 25.51 -11.67 -10.08
CA GLU A 116 26.79 -11.35 -10.67
C GLU A 116 27.32 -12.46 -11.59
N ARG A 117 26.87 -13.70 -11.40
CA ARG A 117 27.24 -14.87 -12.23
C ARG A 117 26.40 -15.02 -13.50
N LEU A 118 25.33 -14.24 -13.65
CA LEU A 118 24.58 -14.22 -14.90
C LEU A 118 25.43 -13.61 -16.02
N SER A 119 25.40 -14.23 -17.20
CA SER A 119 25.99 -13.62 -18.40
C SER A 119 25.28 -12.28 -18.69
N PRO A 120 25.98 -11.31 -19.32
CA PRO A 120 25.38 -10.02 -19.67
C PRO A 120 24.08 -10.16 -20.48
N GLU A 121 24.03 -11.14 -21.39
CA GLU A 121 22.89 -11.41 -22.26
C GLU A 121 21.68 -11.93 -21.46
N VAL A 122 21.89 -12.92 -20.58
CA VAL A 122 20.82 -13.47 -19.73
C VAL A 122 20.32 -12.42 -18.75
N ARG A 123 21.22 -11.62 -18.17
CA ARG A 123 20.86 -10.52 -17.27
C ARG A 123 19.98 -9.49 -17.98
N ALA A 124 20.38 -9.07 -19.18
CA ALA A 124 19.58 -8.15 -20.00
C ALA A 124 18.23 -8.78 -20.38
N ALA A 125 18.22 -10.06 -20.74
CA ALA A 125 16.99 -10.79 -21.06
C ALA A 125 15.99 -10.78 -19.89
N PHE A 126 16.43 -11.07 -18.66
CA PHE A 126 15.57 -10.98 -17.49
C PHE A 126 15.10 -9.56 -17.20
N ALA A 127 15.98 -8.56 -17.30
CA ALA A 127 15.65 -7.16 -17.02
C ALA A 127 14.61 -6.60 -18.01
N ASP A 128 14.75 -6.91 -19.31
CA ASP A 128 13.90 -6.40 -20.38
C ASP A 128 12.66 -7.28 -20.65
N SER A 129 12.50 -8.38 -19.92
CA SER A 129 11.41 -9.32 -20.13
C SER A 129 10.04 -8.73 -19.76
N THR A 130 9.06 -8.98 -20.62
CA THR A 130 7.67 -8.55 -20.43
C THR A 130 6.95 -9.45 -19.43
N ASP A 131 5.77 -9.00 -18.96
CA ASP A 131 4.95 -9.81 -18.04
C ASP A 131 4.56 -11.16 -18.68
N HIS A 132 4.27 -11.18 -19.99
CA HIS A 132 3.96 -12.42 -20.71
C HIS A 132 5.19 -13.32 -20.88
N GLU A 133 6.35 -12.79 -21.23
CA GLU A 133 7.58 -13.58 -21.33
C GLU A 133 7.95 -14.23 -20.00
N LYS A 134 7.80 -13.51 -18.89
CA LYS A 134 7.98 -14.07 -17.54
C LYS A 134 7.00 -15.22 -17.27
N GLN A 135 5.73 -15.08 -17.66
CA GLN A 135 4.74 -16.16 -17.53
C GLN A 135 5.10 -17.41 -18.34
N LEU A 136 5.76 -17.25 -19.49
CA LEU A 136 6.16 -18.37 -20.35
C LEU A 136 7.33 -19.17 -19.74
N ILE A 137 8.16 -18.55 -18.91
CA ILE A 137 9.35 -19.22 -18.31
C ILE A 137 9.12 -19.71 -16.86
N SER A 138 8.06 -19.24 -16.19
CA SER A 138 7.73 -19.64 -14.81
C SER A 138 7.18 -21.06 -14.72
N GLY A 139 7.71 -21.89 -13.82
CA GLY A 139 7.18 -23.24 -13.56
C GLY A 139 5.81 -23.26 -12.85
N CYS A 140 5.39 -22.13 -12.26
CA CYS A 140 4.07 -21.94 -11.67
C CYS A 140 3.49 -20.57 -12.05
N ARG A 141 2.16 -20.47 -12.06
CA ARG A 141 1.40 -19.24 -12.30
C ARG A 141 0.67 -18.81 -11.03
N ALA A 142 0.59 -17.51 -10.81
CA ALA A 142 -0.22 -16.93 -9.75
C ALA A 142 -1.52 -16.34 -10.35
N SER A 143 -2.69 -16.68 -9.81
CA SER A 143 -3.93 -16.00 -10.19
C SER A 143 -3.87 -14.56 -9.69
N ARG A 144 -3.95 -13.57 -10.59
CA ARG A 144 -3.77 -12.14 -10.23
C ARG A 144 -4.86 -11.26 -10.79
N ILE A 145 -5.32 -10.31 -9.96
CA ILE A 145 -6.14 -9.18 -10.39
C ILE A 145 -5.45 -7.90 -9.89
N THR A 146 -4.89 -7.14 -10.81
CA THR A 146 -4.30 -5.82 -10.51
C THR A 146 -5.05 -4.78 -11.29
N TYR A 147 -5.42 -3.72 -10.61
CA TYR A 147 -6.19 -2.62 -11.15
C TYR A 147 -5.35 -1.34 -11.10
N VAL A 148 -5.63 -0.42 -12.00
CA VAL A 148 -5.01 0.90 -12.06
C VAL A 148 -6.07 1.98 -11.84
N TYR A 149 -5.85 2.86 -10.87
CA TYR A 149 -6.66 4.07 -10.75
C TYR A 149 -6.26 5.06 -11.85
N LYS A 150 -7.19 5.37 -12.75
CA LYS A 150 -7.12 6.56 -13.60
C LYS A 150 -7.94 7.67 -12.94
N ALA A 151 -7.39 8.89 -12.88
CA ALA A 151 -8.14 10.04 -12.40
C ALA A 151 -9.44 10.20 -13.23
N HIS A 152 -10.53 10.61 -12.58
CA HIS A 152 -11.83 10.71 -13.24
C HIS A 152 -11.78 11.59 -14.50
N PRO A 153 -12.52 11.26 -15.57
CA PRO A 153 -12.55 12.01 -16.83
C PRO A 153 -12.93 13.50 -16.68
N LYS A 154 -13.58 13.88 -15.58
CA LYS A 154 -14.00 15.27 -15.32
C LYS A 154 -12.83 16.20 -14.97
N ASP A 155 -11.64 15.66 -14.75
CA ASP A 155 -10.45 16.37 -14.31
C ASP A 155 -9.42 16.43 -15.46
N GLU A 156 -9.86 16.89 -16.66
CA GLU A 156 -9.06 16.96 -17.90
C GLU A 156 -7.72 17.69 -17.75
N LYS A 157 -7.56 18.49 -16.70
CA LYS A 157 -6.33 19.25 -16.38
C LYS A 157 -5.37 18.52 -15.44
N SER A 158 -5.75 17.39 -14.85
CA SER A 158 -4.93 16.71 -13.84
C SER A 158 -3.90 15.75 -14.47
N LYS A 159 -2.65 16.21 -14.58
CA LYS A 159 -1.49 15.41 -15.03
C LYS A 159 -1.01 14.44 -13.94
N HIS A 160 -1.84 13.51 -13.48
CA HIS A 160 -1.47 12.57 -12.42
C HIS A 160 -1.09 11.20 -12.99
N ALA A 161 0.06 10.66 -12.58
CA ALA A 161 0.45 9.31 -12.96
C ALA A 161 -0.51 8.27 -12.33
N PRO A 162 -0.88 7.21 -13.06
CA PRO A 162 -1.73 6.15 -12.53
C PRO A 162 -1.09 5.46 -11.31
N ARG A 163 -1.91 4.96 -10.37
CA ARG A 163 -1.44 4.19 -9.21
C ARG A 163 -2.10 2.81 -9.18
N LYS A 164 -1.37 1.81 -8.69
CA LYS A 164 -1.78 0.39 -8.72
C LYS A 164 -2.38 -0.08 -7.40
N TYR A 165 -3.41 -0.92 -7.49
CA TYR A 165 -3.96 -1.68 -6.37
C TYR A 165 -4.22 -3.14 -6.75
N THR A 166 -4.36 -3.99 -5.73
CA THR A 166 -4.78 -5.39 -5.89
C THR A 166 -6.04 -5.67 -5.12
N LYS A 167 -6.87 -6.53 -5.70
CA LYS A 167 -8.05 -7.16 -5.11
C LYS A 167 -8.00 -8.63 -5.52
N GLY A 168 -8.57 -9.52 -4.72
CA GLY A 168 -8.56 -10.96 -5.00
C GLY A 168 -7.56 -11.73 -4.15
N ASN A 169 -7.73 -13.05 -4.14
CA ASN A 169 -6.74 -13.96 -3.59
C ASN A 169 -5.81 -14.47 -4.69
N VAL A 170 -4.56 -14.70 -4.34
CA VAL A 170 -3.57 -15.28 -5.24
C VAL A 170 -3.51 -16.78 -5.01
N ALA A 171 -4.01 -17.58 -5.96
CA ALA A 171 -3.80 -19.02 -6.01
C ALA A 171 -2.54 -19.33 -6.82
N VAL A 172 -1.69 -20.22 -6.31
CA VAL A 172 -0.51 -20.71 -7.05
C VAL A 172 -0.91 -21.97 -7.81
N LEU A 173 -1.03 -21.82 -9.12
CA LEU A 173 -1.41 -22.84 -10.08
C LEU A 173 -0.12 -23.39 -10.71
N PRO A 174 0.23 -24.68 -10.52
CA PRO A 174 1.30 -25.27 -11.31
C PRO A 174 0.90 -25.25 -12.79
N GLN A 175 1.87 -25.15 -13.70
CA GLN A 175 1.57 -25.05 -15.14
C GLN A 175 0.94 -26.31 -15.75
N GLU A 176 0.88 -27.44 -15.03
CA GLU A 176 -0.04 -28.57 -15.21
C GLU A 176 0.01 -29.41 -13.91
N THR A 177 -0.64 -30.56 -13.79
CA THR A 177 -2.01 -30.80 -13.31
C THR A 177 -2.15 -32.31 -12.96
N GLY A 178 -1.18 -33.13 -13.43
CA GLY A 178 -1.00 -34.53 -13.03
C GLY A 178 0.44 -34.99 -12.74
N LYS A 179 1.46 -34.19 -13.08
CA LYS A 179 2.90 -34.26 -12.73
C LYS A 179 3.45 -32.92 -13.24
N VAL A 180 4.44 -32.34 -12.56
CA VAL A 180 5.02 -31.01 -12.86
C VAL A 180 5.23 -30.84 -14.38
N ALA A 181 4.78 -29.72 -14.95
CA ALA A 181 4.97 -29.42 -16.38
C ALA A 181 6.44 -29.59 -16.77
N ALA A 182 6.74 -30.56 -17.63
CA ALA A 182 8.10 -30.95 -17.98
C ALA A 182 8.77 -29.99 -18.98
N LEU A 183 8.05 -28.97 -19.48
CA LEU A 183 8.52 -28.13 -20.59
C LEU A 183 8.18 -26.65 -20.39
N ILE A 184 9.16 -25.78 -20.60
CA ILE A 184 9.02 -24.33 -20.73
C ILE A 184 9.53 -23.86 -22.11
N PRO A 185 8.80 -22.99 -22.84
CA PRO A 185 7.43 -22.58 -22.54
C PRO A 185 6.44 -23.75 -22.64
N PRO A 186 5.28 -23.64 -21.96
CA PRO A 186 4.22 -24.65 -21.99
C PRO A 186 3.63 -24.81 -23.40
N ALA A 187 2.96 -25.94 -23.65
CA ALA A 187 2.34 -26.17 -24.96
C ALA A 187 1.16 -25.19 -25.18
N PRO A 188 0.87 -24.77 -26.42
CA PRO A 188 -0.27 -23.88 -26.70
C PRO A 188 -1.58 -24.34 -26.06
N SER A 189 -1.89 -25.63 -26.15
CA SER A 189 -3.10 -26.22 -25.55
C SER A 189 -3.24 -26.02 -24.03
N GLU A 190 -2.13 -25.80 -23.31
CA GLU A 190 -2.11 -25.61 -21.86
C GLU A 190 -2.38 -24.15 -21.46
N ILE A 191 -2.10 -23.21 -22.37
CA ILE A 191 -2.12 -21.77 -22.09
C ILE A 191 -2.91 -20.95 -23.11
N ASP A 192 -3.61 -21.62 -24.03
CA ASP A 192 -4.55 -21.00 -24.95
C ASP A 192 -5.54 -20.14 -24.16
N TYR A 193 -5.73 -18.90 -24.62
CA TYR A 193 -6.59 -17.89 -23.98
C TYR A 193 -6.16 -17.45 -22.57
N SER A 194 -4.92 -17.68 -22.16
CA SER A 194 -4.43 -17.27 -20.83
C SER A 194 -4.31 -15.75 -20.65
N ILE A 195 -4.22 -14.99 -21.75
CA ILE A 195 -4.25 -13.52 -21.73
C ILE A 195 -5.33 -13.03 -22.68
N CYS A 196 -6.20 -12.15 -22.19
CA CYS A 196 -7.26 -11.53 -22.97
C CYS A 196 -7.12 -10.01 -22.88
N VAL A 197 -6.93 -9.35 -24.02
CA VAL A 197 -6.80 -7.89 -24.14
C VAL A 197 -8.04 -7.35 -24.83
N VAL A 198 -8.76 -6.43 -24.17
CA VAL A 198 -9.98 -5.82 -24.71
C VAL A 198 -9.72 -4.35 -25.00
N PHE A 199 -9.81 -3.97 -26.28
CA PHE A 199 -9.81 -2.59 -26.74
C PHE A 199 -11.25 -2.08 -26.86
N VAL A 200 -11.57 -0.98 -26.19
CA VAL A 200 -12.92 -0.39 -26.18
C VAL A 200 -12.85 1.00 -26.80
N GLY A 201 -13.58 1.26 -27.90
CA GLY A 201 -13.51 2.54 -28.62
C GLY A 201 -13.65 2.37 -30.14
N GLY A 202 -13.15 3.35 -30.91
CA GLY A 202 -13.30 3.49 -32.37
C GLY A 202 -12.84 2.31 -33.25
N ALA A 203 -11.90 2.48 -34.17
CA ALA A 203 -11.49 1.39 -35.07
C ALA A 203 -10.77 0.23 -34.32
N PRO A 204 -10.75 -1.00 -34.88
CA PRO A 204 -9.96 -2.11 -34.34
C PRO A 204 -8.48 -1.74 -34.15
N PRO A 205 -7.80 -2.26 -33.12
CA PRO A 205 -6.40 -1.94 -32.85
C PRO A 205 -5.49 -2.46 -33.98
N THR A 206 -4.58 -1.60 -34.46
CA THR A 206 -3.53 -2.00 -35.42
C THR A 206 -2.40 -2.76 -34.72
N TRP A 207 -1.51 -3.39 -35.50
CA TRP A 207 -0.33 -4.05 -34.94
C TRP A 207 0.56 -3.06 -34.18
N GLU A 208 0.73 -1.84 -34.71
CA GLU A 208 1.50 -0.77 -34.07
C GLU A 208 0.90 -0.41 -32.69
N ASN A 209 -0.42 -0.26 -32.62
CA ASN A 209 -1.12 0.03 -31.36
C ASN A 209 -0.92 -1.09 -30.31
N ILE A 210 -0.80 -2.35 -30.76
CA ILE A 210 -0.55 -3.48 -29.88
C ILE A 210 0.93 -3.59 -29.52
N ALA A 211 1.84 -3.28 -30.45
CA ALA A 211 3.28 -3.28 -30.20
C ALA A 211 3.69 -2.23 -29.15
N ASP A 212 2.99 -1.10 -29.12
CA ASP A 212 3.12 -0.10 -28.06
C ASP A 212 2.66 -0.64 -26.69
N PHE A 213 1.80 -1.65 -26.67
CA PHE A 213 1.38 -2.37 -25.45
C PHE A 213 2.38 -3.46 -25.06
N ARG A 214 3.59 -3.05 -24.68
CA ARG A 214 4.73 -3.93 -24.37
C ARG A 214 4.44 -5.18 -23.52
N PRO A 215 3.61 -5.17 -22.46
CA PRO A 215 3.50 -6.32 -21.54
C PRO A 215 2.99 -7.64 -22.14
N VAL A 216 2.31 -7.60 -23.29
CA VAL A 216 1.86 -8.82 -23.99
C VAL A 216 2.79 -9.23 -25.14
N MET A 217 3.79 -8.39 -25.43
CA MET A 217 4.75 -8.63 -26.50
C MET A 217 5.78 -9.68 -26.05
N VAL A 218 6.18 -10.53 -27.00
CA VAL A 218 7.12 -11.63 -26.79
C VAL A 218 8.21 -11.57 -27.85
N SER A 219 9.45 -11.64 -27.40
CA SER A 219 10.65 -11.92 -28.21
C SER A 219 10.93 -13.43 -28.16
N ARG A 220 11.01 -14.07 -29.32
CA ARG A 220 11.32 -15.51 -29.41
C ARG A 220 12.71 -15.79 -28.86
N LYS A 221 13.69 -14.99 -29.27
CA LYS A 221 15.09 -15.10 -28.82
C LYS A 221 15.20 -14.96 -27.30
N ARG A 222 14.50 -13.99 -26.70
CA ARG A 222 14.56 -13.75 -25.26
C ARG A 222 13.96 -14.89 -24.46
N VAL A 223 12.77 -15.37 -24.85
CA VAL A 223 12.14 -16.51 -24.18
C VAL A 223 13.00 -17.77 -24.30
N ALA A 224 13.54 -18.06 -25.48
CA ALA A 224 14.44 -19.19 -25.68
C ALA A 224 15.67 -19.09 -24.77
N MET A 225 16.35 -17.94 -24.76
CA MET A 225 17.55 -17.71 -23.95
C MET A 225 17.27 -17.90 -22.46
N MET A 226 16.22 -17.25 -21.93
CA MET A 226 15.85 -17.39 -20.52
C MET A 226 15.48 -18.84 -20.17
N SER A 227 14.72 -19.51 -21.03
CA SER A 227 14.24 -20.87 -20.78
C SER A 227 15.36 -21.90 -20.81
N GLN A 228 16.26 -21.81 -21.81
CA GLN A 228 17.43 -22.66 -21.92
C GLN A 228 18.36 -22.49 -20.72
N PHE A 229 18.59 -21.24 -20.31
CA PHE A 229 19.37 -20.94 -19.11
C PHE A 229 18.73 -21.57 -17.86
N LEU A 230 17.43 -21.36 -17.64
CA LEU A 230 16.75 -21.91 -16.45
C LEU A 230 16.78 -23.44 -16.45
N ALA A 231 16.48 -24.09 -17.57
CA ALA A 231 16.54 -25.56 -17.67
C ALA A 231 17.94 -26.11 -17.39
N ALA A 232 19.01 -25.41 -17.82
CA ALA A 232 20.38 -25.87 -17.65
C ALA A 232 20.98 -25.52 -16.27
N GLU A 233 20.67 -24.34 -15.73
CA GLU A 233 21.38 -23.77 -14.58
C GLU A 233 20.57 -23.77 -13.28
N ASN A 234 19.26 -23.60 -13.34
CA ASN A 234 18.40 -23.50 -12.17
C ASN A 234 18.25 -24.87 -11.48
N LEU A 235 18.61 -24.94 -10.19
CA LEU A 235 18.63 -26.21 -9.46
C LEU A 235 17.23 -26.84 -9.32
N VAL A 236 16.19 -26.03 -9.04
CA VAL A 236 14.83 -26.54 -8.89
C VAL A 236 14.29 -27.03 -10.23
N TYR A 237 14.56 -26.33 -11.34
CA TYR A 237 14.11 -26.77 -12.66
C TYR A 237 14.75 -28.11 -13.04
N LYS A 238 16.05 -28.29 -12.79
CA LYS A 238 16.74 -29.57 -12.98
C LYS A 238 16.17 -30.69 -12.11
N LEU A 239 15.93 -30.43 -10.83
CA LEU A 239 15.40 -31.43 -9.89
C LEU A 239 13.96 -31.83 -10.23
N ASP A 240 13.14 -30.87 -10.66
CA ASP A 240 11.74 -31.09 -11.04
C ASP A 240 11.58 -31.58 -12.50
N GLY A 241 12.68 -31.68 -13.27
CA GLY A 241 12.67 -32.17 -14.66
C GLY A 241 12.02 -31.19 -15.66
N ILE A 242 12.16 -29.89 -15.42
CA ILE A 242 11.61 -28.83 -16.28
C ILE A 242 12.64 -28.51 -17.37
N GLU A 243 12.32 -28.83 -18.62
CA GLU A 243 13.21 -28.69 -19.77
C GLU A 243 12.75 -27.57 -20.73
N PHE A 244 13.63 -27.13 -21.62
CA PHE A 244 13.26 -26.17 -22.67
C PHE A 244 12.62 -26.87 -23.87
N SER A 245 11.48 -26.35 -24.37
CA SER A 245 10.81 -26.84 -25.58
C SER A 245 10.83 -25.81 -26.70
N GLN A 246 11.74 -25.99 -27.67
CA GLN A 246 11.74 -25.20 -28.91
C GLN A 246 10.43 -25.38 -29.67
N ARG A 247 9.91 -26.61 -29.72
CA ARG A 247 8.64 -26.94 -30.39
C ARG A 247 7.46 -26.14 -29.84
N ASN A 248 7.36 -26.00 -28.51
CA ASN A 248 6.28 -25.25 -27.88
C ASN A 248 6.42 -23.76 -28.15
N LEU A 249 7.65 -23.23 -28.09
CA LEU A 249 7.92 -21.83 -28.42
C LEU A 249 7.50 -21.51 -29.86
N ASP A 250 7.92 -22.33 -30.82
CA ASP A 250 7.57 -22.15 -32.23
C ASP A 250 6.06 -22.24 -32.45
N ALA A 251 5.39 -23.18 -31.78
CA ALA A 251 3.94 -23.32 -31.86
C ALA A 251 3.20 -22.11 -31.25
N LEU A 252 3.63 -21.60 -30.10
CA LEU A 252 3.07 -20.38 -29.50
C LEU A 252 3.29 -19.15 -30.37
N CYS A 253 4.40 -19.10 -31.10
CA CYS A 253 4.74 -18.00 -31.99
C CYS A 253 4.25 -18.18 -33.44
N SER A 254 3.44 -19.21 -33.71
CA SER A 254 2.97 -19.56 -35.05
C SER A 254 1.80 -18.71 -35.57
N ARG A 255 1.29 -17.79 -34.74
CA ARG A 255 0.15 -16.92 -35.08
C ARG A 255 0.40 -16.15 -36.39
N PRO A 256 -0.45 -16.31 -37.41
CA PRO A 256 -0.38 -15.52 -38.65
C PRO A 256 -0.49 -14.03 -38.33
N ASP A 257 0.37 -13.20 -38.94
CA ASP A 257 0.47 -11.74 -38.74
C ASP A 257 0.72 -11.27 -37.29
N GLY A 258 1.00 -12.21 -36.37
CA GLY A 258 1.23 -11.93 -34.95
C GLY A 258 2.64 -11.43 -34.65
N PHE A 259 3.62 -11.71 -35.52
CA PHE A 259 5.04 -11.38 -35.32
C PHE A 259 5.58 -10.54 -36.47
N ARG A 260 6.37 -9.52 -36.13
CA ARG A 260 7.23 -8.77 -37.07
C ARG A 260 8.68 -8.92 -36.62
N GLY A 261 9.47 -9.67 -37.38
CA GLY A 261 10.81 -10.06 -36.96
C GLY A 261 10.76 -10.97 -35.72
N ASP A 262 11.50 -10.62 -34.67
CA ASP A 262 11.58 -11.41 -33.43
C ASP A 262 10.47 -11.08 -32.42
N LEU A 263 9.80 -9.93 -32.57
CA LEU A 263 8.81 -9.43 -31.62
C LEU A 263 7.38 -9.68 -32.13
N GLY A 264 6.51 -10.16 -31.25
CA GLY A 264 5.11 -10.38 -31.61
C GLY A 264 4.23 -10.87 -30.47
N ILE A 265 3.09 -11.43 -30.86
CA ILE A 265 2.01 -11.81 -29.97
C ILE A 265 1.72 -13.30 -30.18
N THR A 266 1.80 -14.07 -29.10
CA THR A 266 1.62 -15.52 -29.15
C THR A 266 0.15 -15.92 -29.38
N THR A 267 -0.10 -17.19 -29.72
CA THR A 267 -1.45 -17.78 -29.77
C THR A 267 -2.19 -17.72 -28.43
N ALA A 268 -1.46 -17.69 -27.30
CA ALA A 268 -2.01 -17.59 -25.95
C ALA A 268 -2.69 -16.24 -25.62
N VAL A 269 -2.46 -15.20 -26.44
CA VAL A 269 -3.02 -13.87 -26.23
C VAL A 269 -4.20 -13.67 -27.17
N GLU A 270 -5.39 -13.41 -26.64
CA GLU A 270 -6.53 -13.00 -27.43
C GLU A 270 -6.71 -11.49 -27.41
N ILE A 271 -6.99 -10.90 -28.57
CA ILE A 271 -7.22 -9.47 -28.73
C ILE A 271 -8.63 -9.28 -29.23
N LEU A 272 -9.37 -8.45 -28.50
CA LEU A 272 -10.76 -8.20 -28.73
C LEU A 272 -10.98 -6.70 -28.89
N HIS A 273 -11.97 -6.35 -29.70
CA HIS A 273 -12.39 -4.98 -29.91
C HIS A 273 -13.91 -4.87 -29.70
N VAL A 274 -14.34 -3.85 -28.97
CA VAL A 274 -15.74 -3.58 -28.66
C VAL A 274 -16.11 -2.20 -29.20
N ASP A 275 -16.99 -2.18 -30.20
CA ASP A 275 -17.55 -0.97 -30.80
C ASP A 275 -18.65 -0.36 -29.90
N ARG A 276 -18.79 0.97 -29.89
CA ARG A 276 -19.74 1.68 -29.01
C ARG A 276 -21.03 2.03 -29.75
N GLU A 277 -21.91 1.05 -29.95
CA GLU A 277 -23.30 1.33 -30.30
C GLU A 277 -24.14 1.64 -29.04
N ASP A 278 -23.99 2.85 -28.47
CA ASP A 278 -25.04 3.50 -27.68
C ASP A 278 -24.63 4.95 -27.32
N ARG A 279 -25.25 5.92 -28.02
CA ARG A 279 -24.92 7.35 -27.99
C ARG A 279 -25.21 8.08 -26.66
N ALA A 280 -25.71 7.40 -25.62
CA ALA A 280 -25.99 8.03 -24.32
C ALA A 280 -24.84 7.93 -23.30
N ALA A 281 -23.84 7.08 -23.52
CA ALA A 281 -22.72 6.85 -22.59
C ALA A 281 -21.40 7.53 -23.03
N ALA A 282 -21.46 8.38 -24.06
CA ALA A 282 -20.29 9.03 -24.65
C ALA A 282 -19.61 10.06 -23.73
N ALA A 283 -20.20 10.49 -22.62
CA ALA A 283 -19.59 11.50 -21.74
C ALA A 283 -18.58 10.95 -20.70
N ALA A 284 -18.51 9.63 -20.48
CA ALA A 284 -17.72 9.05 -19.38
C ALA A 284 -16.42 8.33 -19.81
N THR A 285 -16.21 8.09 -21.10
CA THR A 285 -15.02 7.37 -21.62
C THR A 285 -14.55 7.86 -22.99
N SER A 286 -15.15 8.91 -23.55
CA SER A 286 -14.63 9.59 -24.75
C SER A 286 -13.39 10.44 -24.46
N GLY A 287 -13.01 10.65 -23.20
CA GLY A 287 -11.78 11.34 -22.82
C GLY A 287 -10.48 10.58 -23.09
N SER A 288 -10.50 9.40 -23.73
CA SER A 288 -9.28 8.63 -24.01
C SER A 288 -9.02 8.25 -25.46
N LEU A 289 -9.94 8.48 -26.41
CA LEU A 289 -9.74 8.02 -27.80
C LEU A 289 -10.20 8.98 -28.90
N SER A 290 -10.48 10.26 -28.60
CA SER A 290 -10.72 11.28 -29.64
C SER A 290 -10.09 12.64 -29.33
N ARG A 291 -8.85 12.64 -28.85
CA ARG A 291 -7.93 13.72 -29.23
C ARG A 291 -6.90 13.09 -30.15
N LEU A 292 -7.05 13.37 -31.45
CA LEU A 292 -5.84 13.67 -32.22
C LEU A 292 -5.05 14.67 -31.35
N PRO A 293 -3.77 14.41 -31.06
CA PRO A 293 -3.00 15.31 -30.22
C PRO A 293 -3.12 16.69 -30.85
N ASP A 294 -3.70 17.66 -30.12
CA ASP A 294 -3.35 19.05 -30.39
C ASP A 294 -1.82 19.07 -30.38
N GLU A 295 -1.24 19.40 -31.52
CA GLU A 295 0.16 19.20 -31.91
C GLU A 295 1.19 19.94 -31.02
N GLN A 296 0.84 20.33 -29.79
CA GLN A 296 1.67 21.18 -28.95
C GLN A 296 1.84 20.75 -27.48
N THR A 297 1.26 19.64 -26.97
CA THR A 297 1.45 19.28 -25.52
C THR A 297 1.73 17.82 -25.13
N GLN A 298 2.03 16.91 -26.05
CA GLN A 298 2.44 15.51 -25.69
C GLN A 298 3.70 15.01 -26.43
N SER A 299 4.71 15.86 -26.57
CA SER A 299 6.06 15.38 -26.92
C SER A 299 6.67 14.70 -25.68
N GLY A 300 6.79 13.36 -25.66
CA GLY A 300 7.70 12.67 -24.73
C GLY A 300 7.23 11.40 -24.00
N MET A 301 5.96 10.98 -24.08
CA MET A 301 5.54 9.70 -23.44
C MET A 301 6.03 8.50 -24.25
N ARG A 302 6.90 7.68 -23.66
CA ARG A 302 7.41 6.44 -24.27
C ARG A 302 6.45 5.27 -23.97
N PRO A 303 6.33 4.25 -24.84
CA PRO A 303 5.51 3.05 -24.58
C PRO A 303 5.84 2.32 -23.25
N ASP A 304 7.09 2.41 -22.78
CA ASP A 304 7.53 1.93 -21.45
C ASP A 304 6.86 2.64 -20.26
N ASP A 305 6.14 3.73 -20.52
CA ASP A 305 5.51 4.60 -19.53
C ASP A 305 4.07 4.16 -19.22
N LEU A 306 3.55 3.18 -19.97
CA LEU A 306 2.26 2.55 -19.72
C LEU A 306 2.31 1.73 -18.42
N LEU A 307 1.67 2.24 -17.36
CA LEU A 307 1.34 1.46 -16.18
C LEU A 307 0.22 0.48 -16.53
N VAL A 308 0.58 -0.62 -17.16
CA VAL A 308 -0.38 -1.60 -17.66
C VAL A 308 -1.16 -2.34 -16.57
N ASP A 309 -2.47 -2.41 -16.81
CA ASP A 309 -3.50 -3.25 -16.22
C ASP A 309 -3.32 -4.73 -16.62
N THR A 310 -2.58 -5.51 -15.82
CA THR A 310 -2.62 -6.99 -15.94
C THR A 310 -3.78 -7.49 -15.05
N VAL A 311 -5.01 -7.46 -15.59
CA VAL A 311 -6.25 -7.86 -14.89
C VAL A 311 -6.62 -9.30 -15.27
N GLY A 312 -6.66 -10.21 -14.30
CA GLY A 312 -7.42 -11.45 -14.40
C GLY A 312 -8.80 -11.27 -13.77
N PHE A 313 -9.87 -11.20 -14.56
CA PHE A 313 -11.29 -11.08 -14.16
C PHE A 313 -11.69 -9.89 -13.26
N ALA A 314 -12.34 -8.91 -13.89
CA ALA A 314 -12.91 -7.72 -13.24
C ALA A 314 -14.27 -7.98 -12.56
N ARG A 315 -14.45 -7.39 -11.36
CA ARG A 315 -15.69 -6.81 -10.77
C ARG A 315 -15.30 -6.17 -9.42
N GLU A 316 -15.81 -5.05 -8.91
CA GLU A 316 -16.78 -4.00 -9.24
C GLU A 316 -16.14 -2.70 -8.73
N ASN A 317 -16.04 -1.65 -9.57
CA ASN A 317 -16.15 -0.23 -9.19
C ASN A 317 -15.71 0.79 -10.27
N GLU A 318 -15.31 0.38 -11.48
CA GLU A 318 -15.08 1.34 -12.57
C GLU A 318 -16.16 1.26 -13.65
N SER A 319 -17.16 2.13 -13.49
CA SER A 319 -18.28 2.41 -14.38
C SER A 319 -19.25 1.24 -14.65
N ALA A 320 -20.54 1.49 -14.44
CA ALA A 320 -21.61 0.58 -14.86
C ALA A 320 -21.56 0.22 -16.38
N VAL A 321 -20.87 1.04 -17.19
CA VAL A 321 -20.72 0.90 -18.64
C VAL A 321 -19.71 -0.19 -19.01
N GLY A 322 -18.56 -0.28 -18.33
CA GLY A 322 -17.58 -1.35 -18.56
C GLY A 322 -18.08 -2.72 -18.06
N LEU A 323 -18.89 -2.70 -17.00
CA LEU A 323 -19.55 -3.89 -16.45
C LEU A 323 -20.54 -4.50 -17.45
N ASP A 324 -21.35 -3.67 -18.11
CA ASP A 324 -22.33 -4.11 -19.11
C ASP A 324 -21.64 -4.65 -20.37
N ALA A 325 -20.60 -3.98 -20.87
CA ALA A 325 -19.82 -4.45 -22.01
C ALA A 325 -19.07 -5.76 -21.73
N ALA A 326 -18.38 -5.88 -20.59
CA ALA A 326 -17.66 -7.10 -20.21
C ALA A 326 -18.60 -8.27 -19.88
N THR A 327 -19.76 -7.99 -19.27
CA THR A 327 -20.80 -9.02 -19.00
C THR A 327 -21.49 -9.46 -20.28
N LYS A 328 -21.86 -8.52 -21.17
CA LYS A 328 -22.38 -8.83 -22.51
C LYS A 328 -21.37 -9.63 -23.30
N PHE A 329 -20.08 -9.28 -23.24
CA PHE A 329 -19.01 -9.99 -23.93
C PHE A 329 -18.79 -11.40 -23.36
N ALA A 330 -18.69 -11.56 -22.04
CA ALA A 330 -18.60 -12.87 -21.41
C ALA A 330 -19.82 -13.73 -21.74
N ALA A 331 -21.03 -13.16 -21.74
CA ALA A 331 -22.24 -13.86 -22.16
C ALA A 331 -22.21 -14.21 -23.66
N GLN A 332 -21.67 -13.34 -24.52
CA GLN A 332 -21.51 -13.60 -25.95
C GLN A 332 -20.45 -14.67 -26.23
N TRP A 333 -19.37 -14.71 -25.43
CA TRP A 333 -18.36 -15.76 -25.39
C TRP A 333 -18.97 -17.12 -25.05
N CYS A 334 -19.76 -17.17 -23.96
CA CYS A 334 -20.54 -18.35 -23.58
C CYS A 334 -21.49 -18.79 -24.70
N ARG A 335 -22.22 -17.83 -25.30
CA ARG A 335 -23.20 -18.10 -26.38
C ARG A 335 -22.54 -18.60 -27.66
N ARG A 336 -21.32 -18.16 -27.97
CA ARG A 336 -20.53 -18.61 -29.13
C ARG A 336 -19.87 -19.98 -28.92
N ARG A 337 -20.12 -20.66 -27.79
CA ARG A 337 -19.52 -21.94 -27.39
C ARG A 337 -17.99 -21.94 -27.50
N ARG A 338 -17.36 -20.78 -27.32
CA ARG A 338 -15.89 -20.71 -27.28
C ARG A 338 -15.40 -21.37 -25.99
N PRO A 339 -14.28 -22.11 -26.03
CA PRO A 339 -13.74 -22.75 -24.84
C PRO A 339 -13.51 -21.70 -23.75
N PHE A 340 -13.87 -22.03 -22.51
CA PHE A 340 -13.43 -21.26 -21.36
C PHE A 340 -11.98 -21.64 -21.05
N LEU A 341 -11.26 -20.77 -20.33
CA LEU A 341 -10.19 -21.24 -19.45
C LEU A 341 -10.81 -22.28 -18.51
N MET A 342 -10.74 -23.56 -18.90
CA MET A 342 -10.84 -24.63 -17.92
C MET A 342 -9.58 -24.50 -17.11
N VAL A 343 -9.70 -24.02 -15.88
CA VAL A 343 -8.73 -24.37 -14.85
C VAL A 343 -8.88 -25.87 -14.66
N GLY A 344 -8.18 -26.64 -15.47
CA GLY A 344 -8.03 -28.06 -15.25
C GLY A 344 -7.38 -28.22 -13.88
N SER A 345 -8.08 -28.86 -12.95
CA SER A 345 -7.41 -29.48 -11.81
C SER A 345 -6.48 -30.54 -12.39
N GLY A 346 -5.19 -30.62 -12.10
CA GLY A 346 -4.51 -30.09 -10.94
C GLY A 346 -5.06 -30.86 -9.78
N GLN A 347 -4.73 -32.16 -9.66
CA GLN A 347 -5.14 -32.90 -8.46
C GLN A 347 -4.65 -32.20 -7.18
N ARG A 348 -3.66 -31.27 -7.27
CA ARG A 348 -3.18 -30.46 -6.15
C ARG A 348 -2.56 -29.12 -6.58
N LEU A 349 -2.95 -28.02 -5.92
CA LEU A 349 -2.26 -26.72 -5.98
C LEU A 349 -0.85 -26.82 -5.37
N LEU A 350 0.10 -26.00 -5.82
CA LEU A 350 1.39 -25.89 -5.13
C LEU A 350 1.13 -25.27 -3.74
N PRO A 351 1.50 -25.95 -2.64
CA PRO A 351 1.32 -25.39 -1.31
C PRO A 351 2.09 -24.07 -1.18
N GLU A 352 1.49 -23.04 -0.57
CA GLU A 352 2.17 -21.74 -0.43
C GLU A 352 3.42 -21.79 0.47
N ARG A 353 3.62 -22.90 1.20
CA ARG A 353 4.80 -23.17 2.04
C ARG A 353 5.89 -23.98 1.34
N ASP A 354 5.67 -24.37 0.08
CA ASP A 354 6.66 -25.09 -0.70
C ASP A 354 7.90 -24.22 -0.90
N TYR A 355 9.08 -24.79 -0.67
CA TYR A 355 10.33 -24.04 -0.73
C TYR A 355 10.66 -23.57 -2.15
N ARG A 356 10.10 -24.26 -3.16
CA ARG A 356 10.25 -23.96 -4.58
C ARG A 356 9.36 -22.81 -5.04
N ALA A 357 8.43 -22.33 -4.20
CA ALA A 357 7.43 -21.35 -4.60
C ALA A 357 8.05 -20.04 -5.13
N LEU A 358 9.13 -19.55 -4.52
CA LEU A 358 9.84 -18.34 -4.99
C LEU A 358 10.37 -18.57 -6.42
N THR A 359 11.13 -19.64 -6.60
CA THR A 359 11.80 -19.98 -7.86
C THR A 359 10.81 -20.28 -8.98
N LEU A 360 9.75 -21.05 -8.71
CA LEU A 360 8.79 -21.44 -9.74
C LEU A 360 7.87 -20.29 -10.16
N LEU A 361 7.57 -19.34 -9.25
CA LEU A 361 6.77 -18.15 -9.57
C LEU A 361 7.61 -17.06 -10.23
N PHE A 362 8.81 -16.83 -9.71
CA PHE A 362 9.68 -15.71 -10.09
C PHE A 362 11.10 -16.20 -10.44
N PRO A 363 11.26 -17.05 -11.47
CA PRO A 363 12.57 -17.61 -11.81
C PRO A 363 13.57 -16.51 -12.22
N HIS A 364 13.10 -15.39 -12.78
CA HIS A 364 13.93 -14.22 -13.08
C HIS A 364 14.47 -13.51 -11.83
N LEU A 365 13.84 -13.70 -10.66
CA LEU A 365 14.31 -13.19 -9.38
C LEU A 365 15.13 -14.22 -8.59
N ASP A 366 15.01 -15.52 -8.88
CA ASP A 366 15.81 -16.57 -8.23
C ASP A 366 16.43 -17.50 -9.31
N PRO A 367 17.36 -16.99 -10.13
CA PRO A 367 17.80 -17.64 -11.36
C PRO A 367 18.49 -18.99 -11.13
N PHE A 368 19.16 -19.17 -9.99
CA PHE A 368 19.89 -20.38 -9.65
C PHE A 368 19.19 -21.26 -8.59
N ALA A 369 18.05 -20.81 -8.05
CA ALA A 369 17.30 -21.47 -6.97
C ALA A 369 18.06 -21.64 -5.64
N LEU A 370 18.80 -20.60 -5.23
CA LEU A 370 19.63 -20.64 -4.02
C LEU A 370 18.86 -20.16 -2.78
N GLY A 371 18.01 -19.14 -2.95
CA GLY A 371 17.42 -18.38 -1.85
C GLY A 371 15.91 -18.60 -1.68
N GLY A 372 15.40 -19.78 -2.03
CA GLY A 372 13.99 -20.14 -1.91
C GLY A 372 13.41 -19.90 -0.50
N TYR A 373 12.08 -19.74 -0.42
CA TYR A 373 11.40 -19.66 0.87
C TYR A 373 11.61 -20.94 1.66
N TYR A 374 11.71 -20.88 2.99
CA TYR A 374 11.85 -22.08 3.83
C TYR A 374 12.92 -23.07 3.35
N ASN A 375 14.04 -22.57 2.81
CA ASN A 375 15.10 -23.40 2.24
C ASN A 375 15.41 -24.60 3.18
N PRO A 376 15.31 -25.86 2.68
CA PRO A 376 15.41 -27.05 3.52
C PRO A 376 16.80 -27.24 4.15
N GLN A 377 17.84 -26.62 3.58
CA GLN A 377 19.20 -26.69 4.11
C GLN A 377 19.42 -25.76 5.32
N ARG A 378 18.51 -24.79 5.54
CA ARG A 378 18.60 -23.86 6.66
C ARG A 378 18.40 -24.56 8.01
N LYS A 379 19.33 -24.34 8.95
CA LYS A 379 19.22 -24.89 10.31
C LYS A 379 18.01 -24.29 11.05
N LYS A 380 17.41 -25.06 11.97
CA LYS A 380 16.24 -24.60 12.75
C LYS A 380 16.46 -23.27 13.48
N ILE A 381 17.66 -23.07 14.05
CA ILE A 381 18.02 -21.82 14.76
C ILE A 381 18.15 -20.61 13.81
N GLN A 382 18.33 -20.87 12.52
CA GLN A 382 18.48 -19.85 11.47
C GLN A 382 17.15 -19.56 10.75
N PHE A 383 16.03 -20.12 11.21
CA PHE A 383 14.72 -19.99 10.58
C PHE A 383 14.32 -18.53 10.35
N ILE A 384 13.92 -18.22 9.11
CA ILE A 384 13.34 -16.94 8.71
C ILE A 384 11.90 -17.20 8.28
N SER A 385 10.95 -16.45 8.83
CA SER A 385 9.56 -16.50 8.36
C SER A 385 9.44 -15.89 6.96
N LEU A 386 8.45 -16.33 6.18
CA LEU A 386 8.23 -15.79 4.82
C LEU A 386 8.04 -14.27 4.84
N LYS A 387 7.33 -13.71 5.83
CA LYS A 387 7.19 -12.25 6.01
C LYS A 387 8.53 -11.54 6.22
N ARG A 388 9.42 -12.12 7.03
CA ARG A 388 10.76 -11.55 7.27
C ARG A 388 11.63 -11.68 6.03
N GLN A 389 11.61 -12.83 5.34
CA GLN A 389 12.35 -13.03 4.09
C GLN A 389 11.84 -12.09 2.98
N LEU A 390 10.52 -11.91 2.85
CA LEU A 390 9.93 -10.93 1.92
C LEU A 390 10.43 -9.51 2.20
N ARG A 391 10.47 -9.09 3.47
CA ARG A 391 11.06 -7.80 3.85
C ARG A 391 12.54 -7.74 3.46
N ASN A 392 13.31 -8.78 3.74
CA ASN A 392 14.74 -8.83 3.40
C ASN A 392 14.97 -8.72 1.89
N LEU A 393 14.13 -9.37 1.08
CA LEU A 393 14.20 -9.34 -0.38
C LEU A 393 13.88 -7.95 -0.94
N ILE A 394 12.84 -7.29 -0.46
CA ILE A 394 12.50 -5.92 -0.88
C ILE A 394 13.56 -4.92 -0.40
N MET A 395 14.10 -5.11 0.81
CA MET A 395 15.17 -4.25 1.34
C MET A 395 16.56 -4.56 0.76
N MET A 396 16.69 -5.48 -0.18
CA MET A 396 17.98 -5.80 -0.80
C MET A 396 18.54 -4.56 -1.50
N TYR A 397 19.77 -4.19 -1.15
CA TYR A 397 20.46 -3.07 -1.77
C TYR A 397 20.74 -3.39 -3.24
N ASP A 398 20.31 -2.51 -4.15
CA ASP A 398 20.33 -2.71 -5.60
C ASP A 398 19.75 -4.06 -6.08
N GLY A 399 18.77 -4.61 -5.34
CA GLY A 399 18.10 -5.86 -5.67
C GLY A 399 16.91 -5.70 -6.64
N PRO A 400 16.57 -6.73 -7.44
CA PRO A 400 15.48 -6.65 -8.42
C PRO A 400 14.08 -6.80 -7.81
N PHE A 401 13.97 -7.27 -6.55
CA PHE A 401 12.69 -7.66 -5.94
C PHE A 401 11.72 -6.49 -5.70
N GLU A 402 12.23 -5.32 -5.29
CA GLU A 402 11.39 -4.13 -5.05
C GLU A 402 10.74 -3.62 -6.34
N HIS A 403 11.44 -3.75 -7.47
CA HIS A 403 11.02 -3.19 -8.75
C HIS A 403 10.12 -4.15 -9.56
N ASP A 404 10.01 -5.41 -9.15
CA ASP A 404 9.09 -6.34 -9.80
C ASP A 404 7.63 -5.93 -9.56
N ARG A 405 6.86 -5.84 -10.66
CA ARG A 405 5.49 -5.30 -10.68
C ARG A 405 4.49 -6.16 -9.91
N THR A 406 4.84 -7.41 -9.61
CA THR A 406 3.90 -8.44 -9.13
C THR A 406 4.36 -9.08 -7.81
N PHE A 407 5.67 -9.13 -7.59
CA PHE A 407 6.31 -9.87 -6.50
C PHE A 407 5.77 -9.51 -5.12
N ALA A 408 5.71 -8.22 -4.79
CA ALA A 408 5.26 -7.76 -3.47
C ALA A 408 3.80 -8.15 -3.21
N PHE A 409 2.92 -8.01 -4.20
CA PHE A 409 1.50 -8.36 -4.07
C PHE A 409 1.28 -9.86 -3.90
N VAL A 410 1.91 -10.67 -4.74
CA VAL A 410 1.80 -12.14 -4.68
C VAL A 410 2.34 -12.66 -3.35
N SER A 411 3.55 -12.24 -2.99
CA SER A 411 4.20 -12.67 -1.75
C SER A 411 3.44 -12.18 -0.51
N TRP A 412 2.92 -10.95 -0.52
CA TRP A 412 2.09 -10.45 0.57
C TRP A 412 0.75 -11.18 0.70
N ASN A 413 0.12 -11.58 -0.41
CA ASN A 413 -1.08 -12.41 -0.36
C ASN A 413 -0.79 -13.79 0.25
N ILE A 414 0.36 -14.38 -0.08
CA ILE A 414 0.84 -15.62 0.55
C ILE A 414 1.03 -15.42 2.06
N VAL A 415 1.72 -14.35 2.50
CA VAL A 415 1.87 -14.02 3.93
C VAL A 415 0.51 -13.94 4.60
N GLN A 416 -0.43 -13.17 4.04
CA GLN A 416 -1.77 -12.98 4.59
C GLN A 416 -2.52 -14.30 4.73
N LYS A 417 -2.53 -15.16 3.72
CA LYS A 417 -3.17 -16.48 3.78
C LYS A 417 -2.53 -17.38 4.84
N MET A 418 -1.21 -17.34 4.97
CA MET A 418 -0.49 -18.12 5.96
C MET A 418 -0.81 -17.66 7.39
N GLU A 419 -0.76 -16.36 7.65
CA GLU A 419 -1.16 -15.77 8.94
C GLU A 419 -2.64 -16.08 9.23
N ASN A 420 -3.51 -15.98 8.22
CA ASN A 420 -4.92 -16.34 8.34
C ASN A 420 -5.14 -17.79 8.76
N THR A 421 -4.44 -18.70 8.09
CA THR A 421 -4.56 -20.15 8.34
C THR A 421 -4.03 -20.49 9.73
N GLN A 422 -2.95 -19.86 10.17
CA GLN A 422 -2.44 -20.03 11.54
C GLN A 422 -3.44 -19.52 12.58
N ALA A 423 -3.96 -18.31 12.41
CA ALA A 423 -4.99 -17.76 13.31
C ALA A 423 -6.25 -18.64 13.33
N ALA A 424 -6.69 -19.11 12.16
CA ALA A 424 -7.84 -19.99 11.99
C ALA A 424 -7.61 -21.42 12.46
N LEU A 425 -6.40 -21.84 12.85
CA LEU A 425 -6.14 -23.19 13.37
C LEU A 425 -5.88 -23.21 14.88
N PHE A 426 -5.28 -22.15 15.43
CA PHE A 426 -4.78 -22.15 16.81
C PHE A 426 -5.57 -21.24 17.76
N SER A 427 -6.45 -20.36 17.26
CA SER A 427 -7.12 -19.35 18.10
C SER A 427 -8.50 -19.74 18.64
N ILE A 428 -9.07 -20.88 18.20
CA ILE A 428 -10.44 -21.28 18.55
C ILE A 428 -10.46 -22.74 19.01
N LYS A 429 -11.38 -23.08 19.89
CA LYS A 429 -11.58 -24.47 20.35
C LYS A 429 -12.35 -25.27 19.32
N ASP A 430 -12.05 -26.56 19.21
CA ASP A 430 -12.62 -27.45 18.18
C ASP A 430 -14.17 -27.46 18.14
N HIS A 431 -14.84 -27.48 19.30
CA HIS A 431 -16.31 -27.45 19.36
C HIS A 431 -16.91 -26.14 18.81
N VAL A 432 -16.22 -25.00 18.95
CA VAL A 432 -16.70 -23.73 18.39
C VAL A 432 -16.61 -23.75 16.86
N TYR A 433 -15.63 -24.44 16.27
CA TYR A 433 -15.59 -24.67 14.82
C TYR A 433 -16.78 -25.50 14.37
N LYS A 434 -17.10 -26.56 15.14
CA LYS A 434 -18.26 -27.41 14.90
C LYS A 434 -19.55 -26.61 14.90
N ASP A 435 -19.79 -25.82 15.94
CA ASP A 435 -21.02 -25.06 16.07
C ASP A 435 -21.16 -24.03 14.94
N ILE A 436 -20.10 -23.30 14.59
CA ILE A 436 -20.13 -22.29 13.52
C ILE A 436 -20.37 -22.94 12.15
N ALA A 437 -19.68 -24.04 11.84
CA ALA A 437 -19.80 -24.70 10.55
C ALA A 437 -21.17 -25.38 10.38
N ASP A 438 -21.65 -26.08 11.41
CA ASP A 438 -22.95 -26.73 11.39
C ASP A 438 -24.08 -25.66 11.31
N GLU A 439 -23.97 -24.54 12.04
CA GLU A 439 -24.92 -23.43 11.97
C GLU A 439 -24.96 -22.75 10.58
N LEU A 440 -23.81 -22.62 9.92
CA LEU A 440 -23.71 -22.09 8.56
C LEU A 440 -24.37 -22.99 7.52
N LEU A 441 -24.10 -24.29 7.60
CA LEU A 441 -24.67 -25.29 6.69
C LEU A 441 -26.19 -25.45 6.89
N ASN A 442 -26.69 -25.20 8.10
CA ASN A 442 -28.12 -25.22 8.37
C ASN A 442 -28.83 -23.91 7.99
N SER A 443 -28.10 -22.84 7.65
CA SER A 443 -28.65 -21.50 7.39
C SER A 443 -28.51 -21.04 5.93
N VAL A 444 -28.16 -21.93 4.99
CA VAL A 444 -27.83 -21.59 3.59
C VAL A 444 -28.93 -20.79 2.89
N ASP A 445 -30.18 -21.20 3.04
CA ASP A 445 -31.32 -20.52 2.39
C ASP A 445 -31.54 -19.11 2.95
N ALA A 446 -31.42 -18.95 4.27
CA ALA A 446 -31.51 -17.65 4.91
C ALA A 446 -30.32 -16.74 4.54
N VAL A 447 -29.12 -17.31 4.34
CA VAL A 447 -27.94 -16.60 3.82
C VAL A 447 -28.19 -16.12 2.39
N ASN A 448 -28.76 -16.96 1.51
CA ASN A 448 -29.12 -16.59 0.14
C ASN A 448 -30.18 -15.48 0.09
N GLN A 449 -31.24 -15.59 0.89
CA GLN A 449 -32.28 -14.55 0.99
C GLN A 449 -31.70 -13.21 1.46
N LEU A 450 -30.81 -13.25 2.45
CA LEU A 450 -30.13 -12.05 2.94
C LEU A 450 -29.17 -11.47 1.88
N CYS A 451 -28.43 -12.30 1.14
CA CYS A 451 -27.61 -11.89 0.01
C CYS A 451 -28.46 -11.15 -1.06
N ALA A 452 -29.62 -11.70 -1.45
CA ALA A 452 -30.53 -11.07 -2.41
C ALA A 452 -31.09 -9.73 -1.91
N LYS A 453 -31.54 -9.69 -0.66
CA LYS A 453 -32.07 -8.48 -0.01
C LYS A 453 -31.05 -7.33 0.02
N PHE A 454 -29.78 -7.63 0.30
CA PHE A 454 -28.70 -6.64 0.29
C PHE A 454 -28.23 -6.25 -1.12
N ALA A 455 -28.46 -7.10 -2.13
CA ALA A 455 -28.18 -6.79 -3.53
C ALA A 455 -29.22 -5.83 -4.12
N GLU A 456 -30.49 -5.94 -3.71
CA GLU A 456 -31.55 -5.00 -4.09
C GLU A 456 -31.44 -3.66 -3.32
N ASN A 457 -31.08 -3.72 -2.04
CA ASN A 457 -30.90 -2.52 -1.22
C ASN A 457 -29.71 -2.67 -0.27
N HIS A 458 -28.61 -1.96 -0.55
CA HIS A 458 -27.41 -1.99 0.27
C HIS A 458 -27.62 -1.50 1.72
N ASP A 459 -28.67 -0.72 1.99
CA ASP A 459 -29.04 -0.23 3.32
C ASP A 459 -30.08 -1.10 4.05
N ALA A 460 -30.42 -2.27 3.48
CA ALA A 460 -31.34 -3.21 4.09
C ALA A 460 -30.90 -3.63 5.51
N ARG A 461 -31.87 -3.86 6.40
CA ARG A 461 -31.61 -4.34 7.76
C ARG A 461 -32.11 -5.77 7.96
N PRO A 462 -31.47 -6.53 8.86
CA PRO A 462 -31.95 -7.84 9.27
C PRO A 462 -33.26 -7.68 10.08
N THR A 463 -34.36 -8.12 9.50
CA THR A 463 -35.71 -8.09 10.10
C THR A 463 -36.04 -9.42 10.78
N GLY A 464 -35.55 -10.55 10.25
CA GLY A 464 -35.81 -11.90 10.76
C GLY A 464 -34.84 -12.38 11.85
N THR A 465 -35.27 -13.36 12.66
CA THR A 465 -34.42 -14.01 13.68
C THR A 465 -33.26 -14.78 13.04
N ALA A 466 -33.49 -15.46 11.92
CA ALA A 466 -32.45 -16.16 11.15
C ALA A 466 -31.43 -15.19 10.54
N GLU A 467 -31.88 -14.07 9.93
CA GLU A 467 -30.99 -13.04 9.38
C GLU A 467 -30.07 -12.42 10.45
N ARG A 468 -30.62 -12.16 11.66
CA ARG A 468 -29.83 -11.66 12.79
C ARG A 468 -28.79 -12.67 13.26
N ARG A 469 -29.11 -13.97 13.29
CA ARG A 469 -28.15 -15.03 13.64
C ARG A 469 -27.02 -15.15 12.63
N ILE A 470 -27.31 -15.06 11.33
CA ILE A 470 -26.28 -15.05 10.26
C ILE A 470 -25.31 -13.88 10.44
N LEU A 471 -25.81 -12.69 10.74
CA LEU A 471 -24.95 -11.53 11.00
C LEU A 471 -24.14 -11.67 12.29
N GLN A 472 -24.72 -12.26 13.35
CA GLN A 472 -23.96 -12.59 14.55
C GLN A 472 -22.83 -13.57 14.25
N LEU A 473 -23.07 -14.57 13.41
CA LEU A 473 -22.08 -15.55 13.01
C LEU A 473 -20.98 -14.94 12.13
N LEU A 474 -21.32 -14.08 11.17
CA LEU A 474 -20.34 -13.28 10.43
C LEU A 474 -19.50 -12.40 11.36
N ASN A 475 -20.11 -11.81 12.39
CA ASN A 475 -19.38 -11.03 13.39
C ASN A 475 -18.46 -11.91 14.24
N LYS A 476 -18.89 -13.11 14.65
CA LYS A 476 -18.01 -14.10 15.31
C LYS A 476 -16.82 -14.45 14.43
N MET A 477 -17.03 -14.65 13.12
CA MET A 477 -15.96 -14.93 12.17
C MET A 477 -14.99 -13.77 11.99
N LYS A 478 -15.48 -12.52 11.98
CA LYS A 478 -14.63 -11.32 11.97
C LYS A 478 -13.71 -11.26 13.20
N VAL A 479 -14.09 -11.81 14.35
CA VAL A 479 -13.19 -11.85 15.53
C VAL A 479 -11.97 -12.75 15.31
N ILE A 480 -12.08 -13.78 14.46
CA ILE A 480 -11.02 -14.74 14.17
C ILE A 480 -9.86 -14.09 13.37
N THR A 481 -10.17 -13.12 12.52
CA THR A 481 -9.21 -12.45 11.61
C THR A 481 -8.45 -11.29 12.25
N ARG A 482 -8.54 -11.11 13.59
CA ARG A 482 -8.09 -9.92 14.32
C ARG A 482 -6.63 -9.51 14.09
N ASP A 483 -5.75 -10.47 13.90
CA ASP A 483 -4.31 -10.20 13.80
C ASP A 483 -3.83 -10.00 12.35
N MET A 484 -4.73 -10.03 11.37
CA MET A 484 -4.36 -9.83 9.97
C MET A 484 -4.33 -8.36 9.57
N PRO A 485 -3.19 -7.84 9.09
CA PRO A 485 -3.05 -6.45 8.69
C PRO A 485 -4.06 -6.04 7.61
N GLY A 486 -4.60 -4.82 7.71
CA GLY A 486 -5.63 -4.31 6.80
C GLY A 486 -7.04 -4.88 6.98
N SER A 487 -7.22 -5.95 7.76
CA SER A 487 -8.55 -6.54 7.98
C SER A 487 -9.45 -5.65 8.85
N SER A 488 -10.78 -5.80 8.71
CA SER A 488 -11.75 -5.12 9.58
C SER A 488 -11.56 -5.46 11.06
N ALA A 489 -10.99 -6.62 11.35
CA ALA A 489 -10.75 -7.11 12.69
C ALA A 489 -9.48 -6.52 13.31
N CYS A 490 -8.42 -6.30 12.51
CA CYS A 490 -7.27 -5.49 12.92
C CYS A 490 -7.72 -4.07 13.28
N LYS A 491 -8.57 -3.45 12.45
CA LYS A 491 -9.15 -2.14 12.76
C LYS A 491 -9.97 -2.16 14.06
N LEU A 492 -10.74 -3.21 14.34
CA LEU A 492 -11.42 -3.38 15.63
C LEU A 492 -10.43 -3.50 16.81
N ARG A 493 -9.28 -4.16 16.62
CA ARG A 493 -8.22 -4.20 17.64
C ARG A 493 -7.68 -2.79 17.91
N GLN A 494 -7.29 -2.07 16.87
CA GLN A 494 -6.84 -0.68 16.96
C GLN A 494 -7.90 0.19 17.67
N ARG A 495 -9.19 -0.05 17.41
CA ARG A 495 -10.30 0.60 18.11
C ARG A 495 -10.30 0.32 19.61
N ASN A 496 -10.05 -0.92 20.00
CA ASN A 496 -9.99 -1.30 21.41
C ASN A 496 -8.73 -0.74 22.09
N GLU A 497 -7.62 -0.58 21.36
CA GLU A 497 -6.42 0.10 21.86
C GLU A 497 -6.72 1.59 22.11
N ILE A 498 -7.38 2.28 21.18
CA ILE A 498 -7.87 3.65 21.38
C ILE A 498 -8.82 3.73 22.58
N ARG A 499 -9.73 2.77 22.74
CA ARG A 499 -10.60 2.69 23.94
C ARG A 499 -9.81 2.47 25.22
N GLY A 500 -8.71 1.73 25.16
CA GLY A 500 -7.76 1.61 26.27
C GLY A 500 -7.20 2.96 26.67
N LEU A 501 -6.74 3.75 25.69
CA LEU A 501 -6.25 5.11 25.92
C LEU A 501 -7.35 6.05 26.44
N LEU A 502 -8.58 5.94 25.93
CA LEU A 502 -9.72 6.71 26.44
C LEU A 502 -9.98 6.44 27.93
N LYS A 503 -9.77 5.20 28.38
CA LYS A 503 -9.93 4.83 29.80
C LYS A 503 -8.79 5.36 30.67
N SER A 504 -7.56 5.37 30.17
CA SER A 504 -6.40 5.79 30.96
C SER A 504 -6.12 7.30 30.92
N HIS A 505 -6.42 7.96 29.81
CA HIS A 505 -6.10 9.38 29.55
C HIS A 505 -7.34 10.26 29.35
N GLY A 506 -8.55 9.71 29.46
CA GLY A 506 -9.79 10.46 29.26
C GLY A 506 -10.04 10.83 27.79
N CYS A 507 -10.68 11.97 27.55
CA CYS A 507 -11.04 12.41 26.20
C CYS A 507 -9.82 13.02 25.47
N PRO A 508 -9.55 12.63 24.21
CA PRO A 508 -8.53 13.29 23.40
C PRO A 508 -8.90 14.75 23.17
N SER A 509 -7.88 15.57 22.96
CA SER A 509 -7.98 17.02 22.78
C SER A 509 -8.15 17.40 21.32
N LEU A 510 -7.45 16.69 20.43
CA LEU A 510 -7.39 16.98 19.00
C LEU A 510 -7.60 15.73 18.17
N PHE A 511 -8.30 15.90 17.05
CA PHE A 511 -8.28 15.00 15.90
C PHE A 511 -7.52 15.67 14.77
N VAL A 512 -6.45 15.03 14.31
CA VAL A 512 -5.56 15.55 13.28
C VAL A 512 -5.51 14.56 12.12
N THR A 513 -5.52 15.06 10.89
CA THR A 513 -5.23 14.24 9.72
C THR A 513 -4.13 14.88 8.89
N ILE A 514 -3.23 14.07 8.35
CA ILE A 514 -2.13 14.52 7.48
C ILE A 514 -1.97 13.60 6.27
N THR A 515 -1.69 14.20 5.12
CA THR A 515 -1.53 13.48 3.84
C THR A 515 -0.24 13.90 3.15
N PRO A 516 0.94 13.40 3.60
CA PRO A 516 2.23 13.77 3.03
C PRO A 516 2.24 13.68 1.49
N ALA A 517 2.73 14.72 0.84
CA ALA A 517 2.70 14.86 -0.61
C ALA A 517 3.88 14.10 -1.27
N ASP A 518 3.75 12.78 -1.36
CA ASP A 518 4.79 11.87 -1.89
C ASP A 518 5.31 12.24 -3.29
N VAL A 519 4.48 12.82 -4.16
CA VAL A 519 4.90 13.27 -5.51
C VAL A 519 5.81 14.49 -5.45
N PHE A 520 5.56 15.42 -4.52
CA PHE A 520 6.16 16.75 -4.58
C PHE A 520 7.36 16.91 -3.65
N HIS A 521 7.70 15.89 -2.87
CA HIS A 521 8.80 15.96 -1.90
C HIS A 521 10.09 15.34 -2.47
N ILE A 522 11.24 15.89 -2.07
CA ILE A 522 12.57 15.41 -2.48
C ILE A 522 12.94 14.01 -1.95
N LEU A 523 12.42 13.59 -0.79
CA LEU A 523 12.85 12.33 -0.17
C LEU A 523 12.41 11.10 -0.96
N PRO A 524 11.15 10.96 -1.44
CA PRO A 524 10.79 9.90 -2.37
C PRO A 524 11.69 9.82 -3.60
N TYR A 525 12.17 10.97 -4.10
CA TYR A 525 13.10 11.02 -5.22
C TYR A 525 14.48 10.46 -4.86
N ILE A 526 15.00 10.78 -3.67
CA ILE A 526 16.28 10.26 -3.15
C ILE A 526 16.18 8.77 -2.81
N LEU A 527 15.13 8.37 -2.08
CA LEU A 527 14.87 6.98 -1.67
C LEU A 527 14.73 6.05 -2.88
N SER A 528 14.32 6.58 -4.04
CA SER A 528 14.29 5.85 -5.31
C SER A 528 15.60 5.95 -6.12
N GLY A 529 16.73 6.30 -5.50
CA GLY A 529 18.05 6.39 -6.13
C GLY A 529 18.35 7.70 -6.88
N GLY A 530 17.55 8.76 -6.67
CA GLY A 530 17.80 10.07 -7.26
C GLY A 530 18.85 10.88 -6.51
N GLN A 531 19.58 11.74 -7.23
CA GLN A 531 20.54 12.67 -6.63
C GLN A 531 19.85 14.00 -6.32
N ALA A 532 19.98 14.53 -5.10
CA ALA A 532 19.25 15.73 -4.65
C ALA A 532 19.33 16.92 -5.64
N ALA A 533 20.49 17.15 -6.26
CA ALA A 533 20.70 18.20 -7.25
C ALA A 533 19.82 18.08 -8.52
N GLY A 534 19.35 16.89 -8.85
CA GLY A 534 18.49 16.62 -10.01
C GLY A 534 16.99 16.77 -9.74
N PHE A 535 16.57 17.09 -8.51
CA PHE A 535 15.16 17.17 -8.15
C PHE A 535 14.44 18.38 -8.78
N SER A 536 15.07 19.55 -8.75
CA SER A 536 14.50 20.81 -9.25
C SER A 536 14.26 20.84 -10.76
N SER A 537 14.92 19.96 -11.52
CA SER A 537 14.75 19.85 -12.97
C SER A 537 13.65 18.87 -13.40
N GLN A 538 13.03 18.15 -12.46
CA GLN A 538 11.98 17.18 -12.78
C GLN A 538 10.63 17.87 -13.00
N THR A 539 9.86 17.39 -13.97
CA THR A 539 8.45 17.80 -14.09
C THR A 539 7.59 17.08 -13.06
N GLU A 540 6.42 17.64 -12.74
CA GLU A 540 5.44 16.97 -11.85
C GLU A 540 5.08 15.55 -12.33
N PHE A 541 5.01 15.37 -13.65
CA PHE A 541 4.71 14.06 -14.24
C PHE A 541 5.86 13.08 -14.02
N ASP A 542 7.12 13.51 -14.16
CA ASP A 542 8.29 12.67 -13.92
C ASP A 542 8.36 12.22 -12.47
N LEU A 543 8.10 13.13 -11.53
CA LEU A 543 8.03 12.83 -10.10
C LEU A 543 6.91 11.84 -9.80
N ALA A 544 5.70 12.09 -10.32
CA ALA A 544 4.56 11.20 -10.11
C ALA A 544 4.81 9.80 -10.68
N ARG A 545 5.44 9.72 -11.86
CA ARG A 545 5.87 8.47 -12.49
C ARG A 545 6.89 7.72 -11.65
N ARG A 546 7.89 8.44 -11.11
CA ARG A 546 8.92 7.85 -10.25
C ARG A 546 8.32 7.28 -8.97
N VAL A 547 7.40 8.00 -8.31
CA VAL A 547 6.65 7.50 -7.14
C VAL A 547 5.82 6.26 -7.47
N ALA A 548 5.12 6.26 -8.62
CA ALA A 548 4.32 5.12 -9.05
C ALA A 548 5.16 3.85 -9.35
N ARG A 549 6.42 4.02 -9.77
CA ARG A 549 7.39 2.93 -9.99
C ARG A 549 8.10 2.47 -8.71
N ASN A 550 8.17 3.32 -7.68
CA ASN A 550 8.88 3.05 -6.43
C ASN A 550 7.94 3.21 -5.22
N PRO A 551 6.95 2.32 -5.06
CA PRO A 551 5.97 2.41 -3.97
C PRO A 551 6.57 2.17 -2.58
N ALA A 552 7.71 1.48 -2.48
CA ALA A 552 8.43 1.31 -1.21
C ALA A 552 9.04 2.63 -0.74
N ALA A 553 9.75 3.36 -1.62
CA ALA A 553 10.24 4.71 -1.33
C ALA A 553 9.12 5.65 -0.83
N ALA A 554 7.93 5.59 -1.42
CA ALA A 554 6.79 6.39 -0.98
C ALA A 554 6.23 5.97 0.40
N ALA A 555 6.19 4.66 0.68
CA ALA A 555 5.77 4.14 1.98
C ALA A 555 6.77 4.47 3.10
N GLU A 556 8.06 4.43 2.79
CA GLU A 556 9.15 4.81 3.70
C GLU A 556 9.18 6.32 3.94
N PHE A 557 9.00 7.14 2.90
CA PHE A 557 8.82 8.58 3.06
C PHE A 557 7.67 8.91 4.01
N PHE A 558 6.52 8.25 3.86
CA PHE A 558 5.40 8.43 4.78
C PHE A 558 5.81 8.07 6.22
N ASP A 559 6.50 6.96 6.45
CA ASP A 559 7.01 6.58 7.78
C ASP A 559 8.00 7.61 8.36
N ILE A 560 8.92 8.13 7.54
CA ILE A 560 9.88 9.17 7.94
C ILE A 560 9.15 10.44 8.40
N VAL A 561 8.18 10.93 7.60
CA VAL A 561 7.39 12.13 7.93
C VAL A 561 6.54 11.91 9.17
N MET A 562 5.89 10.75 9.29
CA MET A 562 5.05 10.44 10.47
C MET A 562 5.87 10.40 11.76
N LYS A 563 7.06 9.78 11.73
CA LYS A 563 7.98 9.76 12.88
C LYS A 563 8.47 11.16 13.22
N GLY A 564 8.91 11.93 12.22
CA GLY A 564 9.36 13.30 12.41
C GLY A 564 8.26 14.21 12.97
N PHE A 565 7.02 14.04 12.49
CA PHE A 565 5.86 14.76 13.00
C PHE A 565 5.61 14.45 14.48
N LEU A 566 5.65 13.18 14.88
CA LEU A 566 5.41 12.79 16.26
C LEU A 566 6.55 13.21 17.20
N GLU A 567 7.80 13.15 16.73
CA GLU A 567 9.00 13.38 17.53
C GLU A 567 9.42 14.85 17.63
N TYR A 568 9.34 15.63 16.54
CA TYR A 568 9.85 17.01 16.53
C TYR A 568 8.75 18.07 16.51
N ILE A 569 7.60 17.78 15.89
CA ILE A 569 6.48 18.74 15.82
C ILE A 569 5.56 18.59 17.03
N VAL A 570 5.08 17.37 17.29
CA VAL A 570 4.25 17.06 18.47
C VAL A 570 5.10 16.94 19.73
N ARG A 571 6.38 16.55 19.59
CA ARG A 571 7.32 16.31 20.69
C ARG A 571 6.82 15.32 21.73
N TYR A 572 6.21 14.22 21.25
CA TYR A 572 5.77 13.14 22.11
C TYR A 572 6.99 12.45 22.74
N LYS A 573 7.16 12.63 24.07
CA LYS A 573 8.28 12.21 24.95
C LYS A 573 9.35 13.25 25.25
N ASP A 574 9.25 14.46 24.70
CA ASP A 574 10.04 15.58 25.22
C ASP A 574 9.37 16.09 26.50
N GLY A 575 9.74 15.48 27.64
CA GLY A 575 9.17 15.83 28.95
C GLY A 575 9.57 17.23 29.44
N GLN A 576 10.44 17.94 28.71
CA GLN A 576 10.95 19.26 29.06
C GLN A 576 10.44 20.35 28.13
N ARG A 577 10.26 20.07 26.84
CA ARG A 577 9.83 21.06 25.83
C ARG A 577 8.44 20.73 25.28
N ALA A 578 7.56 21.72 25.24
CA ALA A 578 6.26 21.60 24.60
C ALA A 578 6.42 21.45 23.06
N GLY A 579 5.48 20.75 22.42
CA GLY A 579 5.33 20.73 20.96
C GLY A 579 4.36 21.80 20.46
N VAL A 580 4.02 21.76 19.17
CA VAL A 580 3.16 22.75 18.50
C VAL A 580 1.77 22.88 19.16
N PHE A 581 1.25 21.78 19.69
CA PHE A 581 -0.07 21.72 20.34
C PHE A 581 0.00 21.92 21.87
N GLY A 582 1.20 22.03 22.45
CA GLY A 582 1.44 21.89 23.89
C GLY A 582 2.12 20.56 24.24
N THR A 583 2.00 20.13 25.50
CA THR A 583 2.62 18.88 25.98
C THR A 583 1.72 17.69 25.66
N CYS A 584 2.17 16.79 24.78
CA CYS A 584 1.43 15.59 24.39
C CYS A 584 1.72 14.40 25.34
N GLU A 585 0.67 13.82 25.93
CA GLU A 585 0.77 12.70 26.88
C GLU A 585 0.48 11.34 26.24
N ALA A 586 -0.36 11.33 25.20
CA ALA A 586 -0.63 10.15 24.40
C ALA A 586 -1.02 10.54 22.98
N TYR A 587 -0.77 9.64 22.05
CA TYR A 587 -1.31 9.70 20.69
C TYR A 587 -1.71 8.32 20.18
N TYR A 588 -2.60 8.30 19.20
CA TYR A 588 -2.87 7.13 18.39
C TYR A 588 -3.09 7.56 16.94
N VAL A 589 -2.45 6.87 15.99
CA VAL A 589 -2.51 7.17 14.56
C VAL A 589 -2.91 5.92 13.82
N THR A 590 -3.90 5.98 12.94
CA THR A 590 -4.16 4.93 11.95
C THR A 590 -3.80 5.40 10.56
N VAL A 591 -3.29 4.47 9.77
CA VAL A 591 -2.89 4.70 8.38
C VAL A 591 -3.88 4.02 7.45
N GLU A 592 -4.31 4.76 6.43
CA GLU A 592 -5.21 4.29 5.38
C GLU A 592 -4.71 4.76 4.01
N ALA A 593 -5.04 4.03 2.94
CA ALA A 593 -4.89 4.60 1.60
C ALA A 593 -6.16 5.37 1.23
N GLN A 594 -5.97 6.57 0.69
CA GLN A 594 -7.06 7.31 0.07
C GLN A 594 -7.42 6.71 -1.29
N GLY A 595 -8.51 7.17 -1.91
CA GLY A 595 -9.01 6.64 -3.19
C GLY A 595 -8.04 6.77 -4.38
N ARG A 596 -6.87 7.42 -4.19
CA ARG A 596 -5.77 7.48 -5.17
C ARG A 596 -4.60 6.54 -4.82
N GLY A 597 -4.69 5.78 -3.73
CA GLY A 597 -3.65 4.85 -3.27
C GLY A 597 -2.55 5.46 -2.38
N THR A 598 -2.54 6.78 -2.20
CA THR A 598 -1.66 7.54 -1.27
C THR A 598 -1.95 7.20 0.18
N LEU A 599 -0.91 7.07 1.01
CA LEU A 599 -1.05 6.88 2.45
C LEU A 599 -1.51 8.17 3.14
N HIS A 600 -2.37 8.01 4.15
CA HIS A 600 -2.99 9.08 4.91
C HIS A 600 -3.10 8.68 6.37
N GLY A 601 -2.76 9.61 7.28
CA GLY A 601 -2.82 9.39 8.72
C GLY A 601 -4.06 10.04 9.34
N HIS A 602 -4.82 9.27 10.13
CA HIS A 602 -5.82 9.78 11.06
C HIS A 602 -5.31 9.66 12.50
N MET A 603 -5.31 10.76 13.25
CA MET A 603 -4.61 10.86 14.52
C MET A 603 -5.54 11.42 15.60
N VAL A 604 -5.40 10.90 16.81
CA VAL A 604 -5.94 11.49 18.04
C VAL A 604 -4.80 11.79 19.00
N LEU A 605 -4.84 12.99 19.59
CA LEU A 605 -3.82 13.48 20.53
C LEU A 605 -4.46 13.78 21.89
N TRP A 606 -3.80 13.36 22.96
CA TRP A 606 -4.10 13.75 24.33
C TRP A 606 -3.04 14.76 24.79
N LEU A 607 -3.51 15.93 25.18
CA LEU A 607 -2.66 17.01 25.67
C LEU A 607 -2.79 17.12 27.19
N ARG A 608 -1.68 17.41 27.86
CA ARG A 608 -1.65 17.65 29.30
C ARG A 608 -2.57 18.80 29.66
N GLY A 609 -3.37 18.60 30.70
CA GLY A 609 -4.29 19.62 31.21
C GLY A 609 -5.57 19.77 30.40
N ASN A 610 -5.84 18.86 29.45
CA ASN A 610 -7.13 18.81 28.76
C ASN A 610 -8.21 18.22 29.70
N PRO A 611 -9.23 19.02 30.10
CA PRO A 611 -10.27 18.55 31.00
C PRO A 611 -11.22 17.56 30.31
N SER A 612 -12.03 16.86 31.12
CA SER A 612 -13.10 16.03 30.56
C SER A 612 -14.12 16.89 29.78
N PRO A 613 -14.88 16.36 28.81
CA PRO A 613 -15.84 17.18 28.04
C PRO A 613 -16.92 17.87 28.89
N GLN A 614 -17.24 17.30 30.07
CA GLN A 614 -18.17 17.91 31.01
C GLN A 614 -17.48 19.05 31.78
N GLU A 615 -16.30 18.78 32.35
CA GLU A 615 -15.51 19.79 33.04
C GLU A 615 -15.12 20.95 32.11
N LEU A 616 -14.78 20.68 30.85
CA LEU A 616 -14.53 21.70 29.84
C LEU A 616 -15.75 22.61 29.67
N ARG A 617 -16.95 22.02 29.58
CA ARG A 617 -18.20 22.79 29.47
C ARG A 617 -18.42 23.64 30.72
N ASP A 618 -18.28 23.04 31.89
CA ASP A 618 -18.54 23.70 33.16
C ASP A 618 -17.57 24.86 33.37
N ARG A 619 -16.28 24.69 33.06
CA ARG A 619 -15.26 25.75 33.18
C ARG A 619 -15.43 26.87 32.17
N VAL A 620 -15.85 26.54 30.94
CA VAL A 620 -16.13 27.54 29.89
C VAL A 620 -17.36 28.37 30.21
N LEU A 621 -18.39 27.76 30.80
CA LEU A 621 -19.63 28.46 31.17
C LEU A 621 -19.59 29.05 32.59
N SER A 622 -18.60 28.68 33.39
CA SER A 622 -18.51 29.13 34.79
C SER A 622 -18.22 30.61 34.88
N SER A 623 -19.09 31.31 35.61
CA SER A 623 -18.85 32.70 36.02
C SER A 623 -17.66 32.84 36.99
N SER A 624 -17.17 31.74 37.58
CA SER A 624 -15.99 31.74 38.47
C SER A 624 -14.65 31.63 37.74
N GLU A 625 -14.63 31.26 36.46
CA GLU A 625 -13.42 31.16 35.62
C GLU A 625 -13.57 31.93 34.29
N PRO A 626 -13.90 33.24 34.30
CA PRO A 626 -14.21 33.99 33.08
C PRO A 626 -13.04 34.04 32.07
N GLU A 627 -11.79 33.95 32.57
CA GLU A 627 -10.60 33.96 31.72
C GLU A 627 -10.35 32.62 31.00
N PHE A 628 -10.92 31.51 31.47
CA PHE A 628 -10.64 30.19 30.90
C PHE A 628 -11.08 30.12 29.43
N ALA A 629 -12.31 30.58 29.14
CA ALA A 629 -12.84 30.68 27.79
C ALA A 629 -11.92 31.53 26.89
N GLY A 630 -11.46 32.69 27.37
CA GLY A 630 -10.55 33.56 26.63
C GLY A 630 -9.16 32.93 26.38
N ARG A 631 -8.63 32.14 27.31
CA ARG A 631 -7.38 31.39 27.11
C ARG A 631 -7.56 30.25 26.09
N LEU A 632 -8.67 29.51 26.17
CA LEU A 632 -8.99 28.44 25.22
C LEU A 632 -9.15 28.99 23.80
N THR A 633 -9.90 30.07 23.63
CA THR A 633 -10.07 30.74 22.34
C THR A 633 -8.74 31.20 21.75
N ARG A 634 -7.90 31.88 22.53
CA ARG A 634 -6.57 32.32 22.07
C ARG A 634 -5.69 31.14 21.66
N TRP A 635 -5.71 30.05 22.42
CA TRP A 635 -4.96 28.85 22.06
C TRP A 635 -5.48 28.22 20.77
N LEU A 636 -6.80 28.12 20.59
CA LEU A 636 -7.41 27.58 19.37
C LEU A 636 -7.09 28.42 18.14
N GLU A 637 -7.21 29.74 18.22
CA GLU A 637 -6.90 30.66 17.09
C GLU A 637 -5.40 30.71 16.77
N ALA A 638 -4.53 30.50 17.76
CA ALA A 638 -3.09 30.36 17.53
C ALA A 638 -2.72 29.01 16.88
N THR A 639 -3.53 27.97 17.14
CA THR A 639 -3.22 26.59 16.73
C THR A 639 -3.88 26.18 15.42
N ILE A 640 -5.11 26.63 15.18
CA ILE A 640 -5.97 26.21 14.06
C ILE A 640 -6.37 27.43 13.25
N LYS A 641 -5.84 27.52 12.03
CA LYS A 641 -6.14 28.56 11.06
C LYS A 641 -7.23 28.11 10.10
N CYS A 642 -8.14 29.02 9.78
CA CYS A 642 -9.19 28.89 8.78
C CYS A 642 -9.15 30.07 7.79
N GLU A 643 -8.02 30.75 7.72
CA GLU A 643 -7.74 31.97 6.97
C GLU A 643 -6.38 31.87 6.29
N LEU A 644 -6.14 32.71 5.29
CA LEU A 644 -4.80 32.88 4.73
C LEU A 644 -3.96 33.79 5.64
N PRO A 645 -2.63 33.66 5.64
CA PRO A 645 -1.75 34.54 6.39
C PRO A 645 -2.05 36.02 6.14
N GLY A 646 -2.03 36.84 7.19
CA GLY A 646 -2.30 38.27 7.13
C GLY A 646 -3.77 38.68 7.06
N MET A 647 -4.72 37.75 6.90
CA MET A 647 -6.14 38.09 6.92
C MET A 647 -6.62 38.49 8.32
N THR A 648 -7.17 39.70 8.46
CA THR A 648 -7.75 40.22 9.71
C THR A 648 -9.27 40.25 9.68
N GLU A 649 -9.87 40.35 8.49
CA GLU A 649 -11.31 40.47 8.26
C GLU A 649 -11.87 39.28 7.47
N ALA A 650 -13.15 38.99 7.71
CA ALA A 650 -13.85 37.91 7.01
C ALA A 650 -14.23 38.35 5.58
N ILE A 651 -14.13 37.43 4.62
CA ILE A 651 -14.54 37.70 3.24
C ILE A 651 -16.05 37.98 3.21
N THR A 652 -16.41 39.16 2.69
CA THR A 652 -17.80 39.64 2.61
C THR A 652 -18.52 39.27 1.31
N ARG A 653 -17.77 38.92 0.25
CA ARG A 653 -18.34 38.52 -1.04
C ARG A 653 -18.97 37.11 -0.94
N PRO A 654 -19.96 36.77 -1.80
CA PRO A 654 -20.56 35.44 -1.82
C PRO A 654 -19.52 34.34 -1.98
N ALA A 655 -19.65 33.24 -1.21
CA ALA A 655 -18.70 32.14 -1.26
C ALA A 655 -18.56 31.53 -2.66
N SER A 656 -19.62 31.55 -3.47
CA SER A 656 -19.62 31.11 -4.87
C SER A 656 -18.68 31.89 -5.79
N GLU A 657 -18.28 33.11 -5.41
CA GLU A 657 -17.36 33.97 -6.19
C GLU A 657 -15.91 33.84 -5.74
N VAL A 658 -15.64 33.06 -4.69
CA VAL A 658 -14.29 32.85 -4.14
C VAL A 658 -13.70 31.60 -4.77
N GLU A 659 -12.96 31.79 -5.86
CA GLU A 659 -12.29 30.69 -6.56
C GLU A 659 -10.84 30.52 -6.09
N GLN A 660 -10.34 29.27 -6.16
CA GLN A 660 -8.94 29.01 -5.87
C GLN A 660 -8.07 29.65 -6.95
N PRO A 661 -7.06 30.46 -6.59
CA PRO A 661 -6.12 31.02 -7.56
C PRO A 661 -5.53 29.94 -8.46
N ALA A 662 -5.53 30.17 -9.77
CA ALA A 662 -4.86 29.28 -10.72
C ALA A 662 -3.37 29.20 -10.41
N LYS A 663 -2.72 28.08 -10.77
CA LYS A 663 -1.26 28.00 -10.74
C LYS A 663 -0.72 28.74 -11.95
N GLU A 664 0.19 29.68 -11.75
CA GLU A 664 0.88 30.35 -12.85
C GLU A 664 1.64 29.34 -13.71
N SER A 665 1.54 29.51 -15.03
CA SER A 665 2.16 28.60 -15.98
C SER A 665 3.67 28.73 -15.92
N GLY A 666 4.38 27.60 -15.78
CA GLY A 666 5.84 27.56 -15.70
C GLY A 666 6.41 27.62 -14.28
N CYS A 667 5.60 27.97 -13.26
CA CYS A 667 6.06 27.97 -11.88
C CYS A 667 6.09 26.55 -11.30
N VAL A 668 7.05 26.31 -10.40
CA VAL A 668 7.16 25.05 -9.63
C VAL A 668 5.98 24.96 -8.66
N ASP A 669 5.50 23.75 -8.36
CA ASP A 669 4.50 23.59 -7.29
C ASP A 669 5.14 23.96 -5.94
N PRO A 670 4.50 24.77 -5.08
CA PRO A 670 5.11 25.21 -3.81
C PRO A 670 5.51 24.05 -2.89
N ARG A 671 4.89 22.87 -3.04
CA ARG A 671 5.29 21.66 -2.30
C ARG A 671 6.65 21.10 -2.73
N SER A 672 7.05 21.39 -3.96
CA SER A 672 8.35 21.03 -4.55
C SER A 672 9.40 22.14 -4.42
N ALA A 673 9.03 23.32 -3.91
CA ALA A 673 9.99 24.35 -3.59
C ALA A 673 10.97 23.87 -2.51
N ALA A 674 12.21 24.35 -2.57
CA ALA A 674 13.20 24.09 -1.53
C ALA A 674 12.70 24.59 -0.16
N ASP A 675 13.12 23.94 0.91
CA ASP A 675 12.89 24.46 2.26
C ASP A 675 13.69 25.74 2.45
N VAL A 676 13.12 26.71 3.18
CA VAL A 676 13.82 27.92 3.62
C VAL A 676 14.57 27.56 4.91
N PRO A 677 15.90 27.35 4.89
CA PRO A 677 16.63 26.83 6.05
C PRO A 677 16.76 27.90 7.14
N ILE A 678 16.08 27.73 8.27
CA ILE A 678 16.01 28.79 9.31
C ILE A 678 17.40 29.20 9.81
N ASP A 679 18.30 28.22 9.98
CA ASP A 679 19.65 28.46 10.51
C ASP A 679 20.49 29.40 9.63
N SER A 680 20.20 29.46 8.32
CA SER A 680 20.90 30.34 7.38
C SER A 680 20.43 31.80 7.46
N PHE A 681 19.23 32.04 7.98
CA PHE A 681 18.61 33.37 8.03
C PHE A 681 18.69 34.00 9.42
N MET A 682 18.86 33.21 10.48
CA MET A 682 18.92 33.71 11.87
C MET A 682 20.28 34.31 12.26
N ALA A 683 21.19 34.53 11.30
CA ALA A 683 22.53 35.04 11.57
C ALA A 683 22.56 36.55 11.89
N ASP A 684 21.62 37.33 11.33
CA ASP A 684 21.47 38.77 11.52
C ASP A 684 19.99 39.20 11.45
N GLU A 685 19.71 40.47 11.77
CA GLU A 685 18.34 41.00 11.80
C GLU A 685 17.68 41.02 10.41
N ASP A 686 18.43 41.38 9.38
CA ASP A 686 17.95 41.44 7.99
C ASP A 686 17.53 40.04 7.49
N GLY A 687 18.36 39.03 7.76
CA GLY A 687 18.04 37.64 7.47
C GLY A 687 16.81 37.16 8.24
N SER A 688 16.67 37.55 9.51
CA SER A 688 15.48 37.21 10.29
C SER A 688 14.20 37.81 9.72
N GLN A 689 14.24 39.05 9.25
CA GLN A 689 13.09 39.67 8.60
C GLN A 689 12.76 38.96 7.28
N LEU A 690 13.78 38.69 6.45
CA LEU A 690 13.62 37.99 5.18
C LEU A 690 13.08 36.56 5.37
N PHE A 691 13.41 35.89 6.47
CA PHE A 691 12.84 34.58 6.80
C PHE A 691 11.33 34.68 7.07
N GLU A 692 10.88 35.67 7.85
CA GLU A 692 9.45 35.85 8.12
C GLU A 692 8.66 36.15 6.86
N GLU A 693 9.19 36.99 5.97
CA GLU A 693 8.58 37.30 4.67
C GLU A 693 8.44 36.02 3.83
N ASN A 694 9.52 35.26 3.64
CA ASN A 694 9.50 33.99 2.90
C ASN A 694 8.58 32.94 3.55
N TYR A 695 8.56 32.87 4.88
CA TYR A 695 7.71 31.94 5.63
C TYR A 695 6.23 32.22 5.37
N MET A 696 5.82 33.50 5.41
CA MET A 696 4.43 33.91 5.18
C MET A 696 3.99 33.70 3.73
N ASP A 697 4.87 34.01 2.76
CA ASP A 697 4.60 33.76 1.34
C ASP A 697 4.43 32.27 1.06
N GLN A 698 5.34 31.43 1.58
CA GLN A 698 5.28 29.99 1.39
C GLN A 698 4.03 29.37 2.02
N ILE A 699 3.62 29.81 3.21
CA ILE A 699 2.37 29.33 3.82
C ILE A 699 1.16 29.74 3.00
N THR A 700 1.14 30.98 2.48
CA THR A 700 0.04 31.45 1.64
C THR A 700 -0.13 30.56 0.41
N GLU A 701 0.96 30.28 -0.30
CA GLU A 701 0.96 29.40 -1.46
C GLU A 701 0.57 27.96 -1.10
N LEU A 702 1.12 27.41 -0.01
CA LEU A 702 0.82 26.06 0.45
C LEU A 702 -0.63 25.93 0.92
N ALA A 703 -1.18 26.91 1.62
CA ALA A 703 -2.56 26.88 2.13
C ALA A 703 -3.54 26.92 0.96
N VAL A 704 -3.26 27.76 -0.05
CA VAL A 704 -4.00 27.78 -1.30
C VAL A 704 -3.92 26.43 -2.01
N ARG A 705 -2.75 25.78 -2.10
CA ARG A 705 -2.61 24.52 -2.85
C ARG A 705 -3.08 23.27 -2.11
N CYS A 706 -2.86 23.20 -0.80
CA CYS A 706 -3.05 21.99 0.00
C CYS A 706 -4.37 21.98 0.76
N ASN A 707 -4.81 23.13 1.27
CA ASN A 707 -5.93 23.22 2.22
C ASN A 707 -7.17 23.90 1.63
N TRP A 708 -7.17 24.25 0.34
CA TRP A 708 -8.35 24.75 -0.33
C TRP A 708 -9.38 23.63 -0.57
N HIS A 709 -10.54 23.76 0.04
CA HIS A 709 -11.64 22.83 -0.13
C HIS A 709 -12.32 23.03 -1.49
N ARG A 710 -12.36 21.97 -2.29
CA ARG A 710 -13.22 21.88 -3.47
C ARG A 710 -14.20 20.74 -3.26
N HIS A 711 -15.48 20.99 -3.57
CA HIS A 711 -16.49 19.95 -3.48
C HIS A 711 -16.16 18.82 -4.47
N THR A 712 -16.02 17.61 -3.93
CA THR A 712 -15.78 16.38 -4.67
C THR A 712 -16.89 15.37 -4.35
N ASP A 713 -16.95 14.24 -5.06
CA ASP A 713 -17.90 13.16 -4.75
C ASP A 713 -17.84 12.70 -3.28
N THR A 714 -16.65 12.79 -2.66
CA THR A 714 -16.44 12.48 -1.24
C THR A 714 -17.27 13.38 -0.31
N CYS A 715 -17.52 14.63 -0.69
CA CYS A 715 -18.32 15.58 0.09
C CYS A 715 -19.78 15.12 0.22
N PHE A 716 -20.25 14.35 -0.76
CA PHE A 716 -21.65 13.99 -0.94
C PHE A 716 -21.89 12.48 -0.76
N LYS A 717 -20.87 11.73 -0.34
CA LYS A 717 -20.88 10.26 -0.23
C LYS A 717 -22.00 9.69 0.66
N HIS A 718 -22.50 10.47 1.62
CA HIS A 718 -23.55 10.03 2.56
C HIS A 718 -24.89 10.71 2.31
N LEU A 719 -25.04 11.46 1.22
CA LEU A 719 -26.33 12.02 0.87
C LEU A 719 -27.27 10.92 0.40
N LYS A 720 -28.49 10.96 0.91
CA LYS A 720 -29.59 10.16 0.38
C LYS A 720 -29.96 10.73 -0.99
N GLY A 721 -30.42 9.90 -1.92
CA GLY A 721 -30.66 10.28 -3.32
C GLY A 721 -31.62 11.46 -3.54
N THR A 722 -32.39 11.86 -2.53
CA THR A 722 -33.29 13.02 -2.57
C THR A 722 -32.66 14.33 -2.05
N GLN A 723 -31.45 14.28 -1.50
CA GLN A 723 -30.80 15.46 -0.91
C GLN A 723 -29.94 16.20 -1.95
N PRO A 724 -29.99 17.54 -1.99
CA PRO A 724 -29.22 18.33 -2.93
C PRO A 724 -27.72 18.24 -2.65
N ARG A 725 -26.91 18.32 -3.72
CA ARG A 725 -25.44 18.33 -3.66
C ARG A 725 -24.93 19.76 -3.60
N ASP A 726 -25.22 20.43 -2.50
CA ASP A 726 -24.88 21.84 -2.26
C ASP A 726 -23.95 22.01 -1.06
N ASP A 727 -23.53 23.25 -0.81
CA ASP A 727 -22.58 23.59 0.25
C ASP A 727 -23.13 23.24 1.65
N ALA A 728 -24.44 23.41 1.85
CA ALA A 728 -25.13 23.09 3.11
C ALA A 728 -25.06 21.60 3.45
N HIS A 729 -25.01 20.74 2.43
CA HIS A 729 -24.94 19.29 2.55
C HIS A 729 -23.52 18.73 2.48
N CYS A 730 -22.50 19.59 2.53
CA CYS A 730 -21.12 19.16 2.55
C CYS A 730 -20.80 18.37 3.82
N ARG A 731 -20.41 17.10 3.66
CA ARG A 731 -19.94 16.25 4.77
C ARG A 731 -18.83 16.88 5.59
N MET A 732 -17.94 17.66 4.96
CA MET A 732 -16.82 18.31 5.64
C MET A 732 -17.24 19.59 6.39
N ARG A 733 -18.53 19.96 6.33
CA ARG A 733 -19.10 21.19 6.90
C ARG A 733 -18.49 22.47 6.33
N MET A 734 -18.00 22.40 5.10
CA MET A 734 -17.57 23.57 4.32
C MET A 734 -18.80 24.14 3.61
N THR A 735 -19.55 24.97 4.33
CA THR A 735 -20.84 25.55 3.86
C THR A 735 -20.68 26.94 3.23
N GLY A 736 -19.44 27.43 3.09
CA GLY A 736 -19.15 28.81 2.70
C GLY A 736 -19.40 29.86 3.77
N ALA A 737 -19.85 29.47 4.97
CA ALA A 737 -20.06 30.40 6.07
C ALA A 737 -18.72 30.90 6.64
N VAL A 738 -18.65 32.20 6.91
CA VAL A 738 -17.51 32.85 7.57
C VAL A 738 -17.92 33.34 8.96
N GLN A 739 -16.94 33.45 9.85
CA GLN A 739 -17.12 33.87 11.23
C GLN A 739 -15.90 34.69 11.68
N ALA A 740 -16.11 35.96 12.04
CA ALA A 740 -15.02 36.90 12.32
C ALA A 740 -14.26 36.61 13.63
N VAL A 741 -14.92 36.00 14.62
CA VAL A 741 -14.36 35.73 15.95
C VAL A 741 -14.75 34.34 16.42
N THR A 742 -13.88 33.67 17.17
CA THR A 742 -14.25 32.41 17.81
C THR A 742 -15.33 32.66 18.85
N ASP A 743 -16.45 31.97 18.72
CA ASP A 743 -17.61 32.11 19.60
C ASP A 743 -17.82 30.82 20.39
N ILE A 744 -18.34 30.95 21.60
CA ILE A 744 -18.73 29.84 22.45
C ILE A 744 -20.22 29.96 22.71
N ASP A 745 -20.96 28.99 22.16
CA ASP A 745 -22.41 28.93 22.30
C ASP A 745 -22.81 28.77 23.78
N ALA A 746 -23.44 29.78 24.36
CA ALA A 746 -23.75 29.82 25.80
C ALA A 746 -24.70 28.71 26.27
N ALA A 747 -25.55 28.18 25.38
CA ALA A 747 -26.49 27.12 25.72
C ALA A 747 -25.83 25.73 25.69
N THR A 748 -24.98 25.49 24.69
CA THR A 748 -24.41 24.16 24.41
C THR A 748 -22.96 24.00 24.87
N GLY A 749 -22.23 25.10 25.10
CA GLY A 749 -20.78 25.10 25.33
C GLY A 749 -19.97 24.75 24.08
N THR A 750 -20.57 24.80 22.88
CA THR A 750 -19.91 24.43 21.63
C THR A 750 -19.03 25.59 21.14
N VAL A 751 -17.76 25.29 20.87
CA VAL A 751 -16.82 26.27 20.29
C VAL A 751 -16.99 26.31 18.78
N ARG A 752 -17.24 27.49 18.22
CA ARG A 752 -17.25 27.78 16.78
C ARG A 752 -16.03 28.62 16.46
N LEU A 753 -15.08 28.03 15.74
CA LEU A 753 -13.80 28.68 15.42
C LEU A 753 -13.99 29.87 14.49
N ARG A 754 -13.17 30.91 14.68
CA ARG A 754 -12.95 31.98 13.70
C ARG A 754 -12.62 31.37 12.33
N ARG A 755 -13.28 31.88 11.29
CA ARG A 755 -13.14 31.48 9.89
C ARG A 755 -13.30 32.71 9.00
N LEU A 756 -12.20 33.26 8.54
CA LEU A 756 -12.23 34.45 7.68
C LEU A 756 -12.36 34.10 6.20
N HIS A 757 -12.00 32.87 5.83
CA HIS A 757 -12.07 32.39 4.46
C HIS A 757 -13.09 31.24 4.32
N PRO A 758 -14.02 31.29 3.34
CA PRO A 758 -15.09 30.29 3.21
C PRO A 758 -14.57 28.89 2.84
N TRP A 759 -13.47 28.82 2.10
CA TRP A 759 -12.97 27.56 1.50
C TRP A 759 -11.64 27.04 2.04
N VAL A 760 -10.95 27.75 2.95
CA VAL A 760 -9.69 27.25 3.52
C VAL A 760 -10.03 26.28 4.66
N ASN A 761 -9.64 25.02 4.51
CA ASN A 761 -9.83 24.00 5.54
C ASN A 761 -8.89 24.25 6.73
N ASN A 762 -9.21 23.67 7.89
CA ASN A 762 -8.45 23.85 9.12
C ASN A 762 -7.00 23.36 8.96
N TYR A 763 -6.03 24.22 9.26
CA TYR A 763 -4.61 23.87 9.21
C TYR A 763 -3.82 24.53 10.35
N ASN A 764 -2.55 24.14 10.48
CA ASN A 764 -1.58 24.86 11.32
C ASN A 764 -0.43 25.32 10.42
N GLU A 765 -0.06 26.59 10.53
CA GLU A 765 0.97 27.24 9.72
C GLU A 765 2.31 26.51 9.78
N LEU A 766 2.78 26.19 10.99
CA LEU A 766 4.06 25.52 11.21
C LEU A 766 4.06 24.10 10.63
N ILE A 767 2.98 23.34 10.85
CA ILE A 767 2.87 21.99 10.31
C ILE A 767 2.82 22.04 8.78
N LEU A 768 2.10 23.01 8.20
CA LEU A 768 1.94 23.14 6.76
C LEU A 768 3.26 23.51 6.10
N PHE A 769 4.01 24.45 6.68
CA PHE A 769 5.35 24.82 6.26
C PHE A 769 6.31 23.60 6.25
N LEU A 770 6.33 22.82 7.34
CA LEU A 770 7.26 21.71 7.50
C LEU A 770 6.90 20.46 6.70
N THR A 771 5.61 20.13 6.59
CA THR A 771 5.15 18.88 5.96
C THR A 771 4.67 19.07 4.52
N LYS A 772 4.38 20.30 4.11
CA LYS A 772 3.90 20.71 2.77
C LYS A 772 2.74 19.85 2.28
N CYS A 773 1.80 19.57 3.17
CA CYS A 773 0.78 18.56 2.94
C CYS A 773 -0.62 18.99 3.34
N ASN A 774 -1.63 18.38 2.71
CA ASN A 774 -3.02 18.59 3.12
C ASN A 774 -3.25 18.02 4.52
N MET A 775 -3.92 18.80 5.35
CA MET A 775 -4.24 18.45 6.73
C MET A 775 -5.62 18.94 7.15
N ASP A 776 -6.08 18.40 8.27
CA ASP A 776 -7.30 18.85 8.94
C ASP A 776 -7.08 18.72 10.45
N ILE A 777 -7.29 19.81 11.20
CA ILE A 777 -7.14 19.84 12.65
C ILE A 777 -8.49 20.22 13.27
N LYS A 778 -8.98 19.37 14.15
CA LYS A 778 -10.27 19.55 14.82
C LYS A 778 -10.08 19.42 16.33
N HIS A 779 -10.44 20.47 17.05
CA HIS A 779 -10.60 20.41 18.49
C HIS A 779 -11.81 19.56 18.85
N ILE A 780 -11.65 18.67 19.83
CA ILE A 780 -12.74 17.85 20.34
C ILE A 780 -13.41 18.66 21.44
N PRO A 781 -14.63 19.19 21.21
CA PRO A 781 -15.23 20.23 22.05
C PRO A 781 -15.83 19.66 23.33
N SER A 782 -16.63 20.46 24.03
CA SER A 782 -17.36 20.06 25.24
C SER A 782 -18.71 19.37 24.92
N GLY A 783 -19.32 18.72 25.92
CA GLY A 783 -20.72 18.24 25.84
C GLY A 783 -21.00 16.94 25.06
N GLU A 784 -22.28 16.70 24.72
CA GLU A 784 -22.76 15.49 24.02
C GLU A 784 -22.15 15.33 22.61
N SER A 785 -21.88 16.45 21.94
CA SER A 785 -21.17 16.49 20.65
C SER A 785 -19.77 15.89 20.74
N ALA A 786 -19.07 16.06 21.86
CA ALA A 786 -17.76 15.48 22.12
C ALA A 786 -17.82 13.96 22.31
N LYS A 787 -18.81 13.48 23.08
CA LYS A 787 -19.05 12.04 23.28
C LYS A 787 -19.35 11.37 21.94
N ALA A 788 -20.25 11.96 21.15
CA ALA A 788 -20.57 11.49 19.80
C ALA A 788 -19.35 11.56 18.86
N LEU A 789 -18.54 12.62 18.97
CA LEU A 789 -17.33 12.78 18.17
C LEU A 789 -16.26 11.76 18.55
N VAL A 790 -16.08 11.39 19.83
CA VAL A 790 -15.16 10.31 20.24
C VAL A 790 -15.63 8.97 19.69
N TYR A 791 -16.93 8.64 19.80
CA TYR A 791 -17.47 7.41 19.19
C TYR A 791 -17.31 7.42 17.67
N TYR A 792 -17.65 8.53 17.01
CA TYR A 792 -17.50 8.73 15.56
C TYR A 792 -16.03 8.65 15.14
N ILE A 793 -15.11 9.27 15.86
CA ILE A 793 -13.67 9.24 15.60
C ILE A 793 -13.18 7.80 15.76
N THR A 794 -13.57 7.08 16.80
CA THR A 794 -13.19 5.65 16.92
C THR A 794 -13.75 4.82 15.76
N ASP A 795 -14.96 5.07 15.28
CA ASP A 795 -15.52 4.41 14.09
C ASP A 795 -14.86 4.86 12.79
N TYR A 796 -14.44 6.13 12.71
CA TYR A 796 -13.90 6.76 11.52
C TYR A 796 -12.43 6.41 11.29
N ILE A 797 -11.64 6.41 12.35
CA ILE A 797 -10.22 6.02 12.40
C ILE A 797 -10.05 4.52 12.13
N THR A 798 -11.08 3.72 12.41
CA THR A 798 -11.02 2.26 12.32
C THR A 798 -12.01 1.67 11.33
N LYS A 799 -12.41 2.44 10.30
CA LYS A 799 -13.39 1.99 9.31
C LYS A 799 -12.99 0.63 8.76
N GLY A 800 -13.85 -0.36 8.97
CA GLY A 800 -13.73 -1.65 8.31
C GLY A 800 -13.83 -1.44 6.81
N GLN A 801 -12.82 -1.89 6.06
CA GLN A 801 -12.79 -1.74 4.61
C GLN A 801 -13.87 -2.52 3.87
N LEU A 802 -14.50 -3.50 4.53
CA LEU A 802 -15.41 -4.43 3.87
C LEU A 802 -16.88 -4.21 4.27
N PRO A 803 -17.75 -3.76 3.35
CA PRO A 803 -19.18 -3.69 3.58
C PRO A 803 -19.76 -5.07 3.92
N THR A 804 -20.79 -5.11 4.77
CA THR A 804 -21.43 -6.36 5.23
C THR A 804 -21.94 -7.23 4.08
N HIS A 805 -22.49 -6.61 3.02
CA HIS A 805 -22.97 -7.33 1.84
C HIS A 805 -21.86 -8.10 1.10
N VAL A 806 -20.64 -7.55 1.05
CA VAL A 806 -19.48 -8.23 0.44
C VAL A 806 -19.06 -9.44 1.27
N GLY A 807 -19.13 -9.33 2.59
CA GLY A 807 -18.87 -10.46 3.50
C GLY A 807 -19.90 -11.58 3.36
N LEU A 808 -21.18 -11.21 3.17
CA LEU A 808 -22.27 -12.14 2.90
C LEU A 808 -22.11 -12.84 1.54
N GLU A 809 -21.73 -12.10 0.50
CA GLU A 809 -21.48 -12.68 -0.84
C GLU A 809 -20.35 -13.72 -0.81
N ALA A 810 -19.24 -13.41 -0.12
CA ALA A 810 -18.13 -14.34 0.07
C ALA A 810 -18.56 -15.60 0.85
N LEU A 811 -19.44 -15.44 1.85
CA LEU A 811 -20.02 -16.53 2.60
C LEU A 811 -20.92 -17.41 1.71
N CYS A 812 -21.85 -16.79 0.98
CA CYS A 812 -22.73 -17.41 -0.01
C CYS A 812 -21.90 -18.27 -1.00
N ALA A 813 -20.82 -17.71 -1.56
CA ALA A 813 -19.95 -18.40 -2.52
C ALA A 813 -19.20 -19.58 -1.92
N ALA A 814 -18.65 -19.42 -0.71
CA ALA A 814 -17.89 -20.48 -0.03
C ALA A 814 -18.76 -21.67 0.38
N ILE A 815 -20.00 -21.42 0.83
CA ILE A 815 -20.97 -22.46 1.15
C ILE A 815 -21.30 -23.29 -0.09
N ARG A 816 -21.74 -22.65 -1.19
CA ARG A 816 -22.09 -23.35 -2.45
C ARG A 816 -20.94 -24.22 -2.96
N LYS A 817 -19.74 -23.65 -3.01
CA LYS A 817 -18.54 -24.39 -3.46
C LYS A 817 -18.17 -25.56 -2.54
N THR A 818 -18.61 -25.55 -1.29
CA THR A 818 -18.30 -26.61 -0.32
C THR A 818 -19.41 -27.65 -0.24
N SER A 819 -20.68 -27.27 -0.40
CA SER A 819 -21.81 -28.21 -0.51
C SER A 819 -21.68 -29.10 -1.74
N ASP A 820 -21.21 -28.55 -2.87
CA ASP A 820 -21.08 -29.29 -4.13
C ASP A 820 -19.90 -30.30 -4.12
N ASN A 821 -18.97 -30.18 -3.15
CA ASN A 821 -17.77 -31.00 -3.03
C ASN A 821 -17.80 -31.98 -1.83
N LEU A 822 -18.98 -32.18 -1.21
CA LEU A 822 -19.15 -33.13 -0.10
C LEU A 822 -18.94 -34.57 -0.58
N ARG A 823 -17.70 -35.06 -0.51
CA ARG A 823 -17.43 -36.51 -0.42
C ARG A 823 -17.56 -36.91 1.04
N TYR A 824 -18.43 -37.88 1.31
CA TYR A 824 -18.88 -38.32 2.63
C TYR A 824 -17.78 -38.98 3.51
N ASP A 825 -16.52 -38.95 3.08
CA ASP A 825 -15.39 -39.72 3.65
C ASP A 825 -14.27 -38.86 4.27
N ASP A 826 -14.41 -37.52 4.29
CA ASP A 826 -13.39 -36.64 4.88
C ASP A 826 -13.63 -36.42 6.39
N ASP A 827 -12.55 -36.45 7.18
CA ASP A 827 -12.53 -36.10 8.61
C ASP A 827 -13.38 -34.83 8.89
N PRO A 828 -14.48 -34.92 9.67
CA PRO A 828 -15.39 -33.81 9.93
C PRO A 828 -14.69 -32.57 10.50
N THR A 829 -13.63 -32.76 11.29
CA THR A 829 -12.85 -31.66 11.86
C THR A 829 -12.01 -30.96 10.80
N LYS A 830 -11.38 -31.73 9.91
CA LYS A 830 -10.63 -31.20 8.75
C LYS A 830 -11.54 -30.45 7.79
N PHE A 831 -12.75 -30.98 7.53
CA PHE A 831 -13.76 -30.33 6.70
C PHE A 831 -14.18 -28.96 7.26
N ARG A 832 -14.56 -28.90 8.55
CA ARG A 832 -15.01 -27.66 9.20
C ARG A 832 -13.92 -26.58 9.23
N ARG A 833 -12.68 -26.97 9.50
CA ARG A 833 -11.52 -26.07 9.43
C ARG A 833 -11.30 -25.54 8.01
N SER A 834 -11.39 -26.41 7.01
CA SER A 834 -11.25 -26.02 5.60
C SER A 834 -12.33 -25.02 5.16
N LEU A 835 -13.60 -25.25 5.54
CA LEU A 835 -14.72 -24.36 5.24
C LEU A 835 -14.47 -22.95 5.79
N LEU A 836 -14.07 -22.83 7.05
CA LEU A 836 -13.81 -21.54 7.68
C LEU A 836 -12.61 -20.80 7.06
N THR A 837 -11.51 -21.51 6.79
CA THR A 837 -10.37 -20.93 6.06
C THR A 837 -10.78 -20.44 4.67
N ARG A 838 -11.62 -21.18 3.93
CA ARG A 838 -12.12 -20.77 2.61
C ARG A 838 -12.98 -19.51 2.67
N ILE A 839 -13.90 -19.43 3.64
CA ILE A 839 -14.74 -18.23 3.83
C ILE A 839 -13.86 -17.03 4.17
N MET A 840 -12.95 -17.18 5.14
CA MET A 840 -12.07 -16.09 5.58
C MET A 840 -11.17 -15.60 4.46
N ASN A 841 -10.54 -16.52 3.71
CA ASN A 841 -9.79 -16.16 2.51
C ASN A 841 -10.70 -15.46 1.49
N GLY A 842 -11.91 -15.97 1.23
CA GLY A 842 -12.88 -15.34 0.32
C GLY A 842 -13.22 -13.90 0.69
N ILE A 843 -13.42 -13.62 1.99
CA ILE A 843 -13.66 -12.27 2.51
C ILE A 843 -12.44 -11.37 2.29
N MET A 844 -11.23 -11.85 2.62
CA MET A 844 -9.99 -11.08 2.43
C MET A 844 -9.71 -10.77 0.98
N GLY A 845 -9.99 -11.72 0.08
CA GLY A 845 -9.83 -11.55 -1.35
C GLY A 845 -10.76 -10.47 -1.93
N LYS A 846 -11.73 -9.95 -1.18
CA LYS A 846 -12.56 -8.83 -1.62
C LYS A 846 -12.04 -7.47 -1.15
N MET A 847 -11.01 -7.42 -0.30
CA MET A 847 -10.36 -6.18 0.14
C MET A 847 -9.42 -5.64 -0.94
N GLU A 848 -9.43 -4.32 -1.10
CA GLU A 848 -8.53 -3.60 -2.01
C GLU A 848 -7.33 -3.06 -1.22
N LEU A 849 -6.11 -3.40 -1.67
CA LEU A 849 -4.87 -2.90 -1.09
C LEU A 849 -4.04 -2.21 -2.17
N SER A 850 -3.69 -0.94 -1.94
CA SER A 850 -2.76 -0.21 -2.80
C SER A 850 -1.35 -0.77 -2.69
N HIS A 851 -0.52 -0.59 -3.73
CA HIS A 851 0.87 -1.04 -3.68
C HIS A 851 1.64 -0.39 -2.52
N GLN A 852 1.41 0.91 -2.30
CA GLN A 852 2.02 1.64 -1.18
C GLN A 852 1.57 1.09 0.18
N GLN A 853 0.31 0.63 0.34
CA GLN A 853 -0.12 -0.04 1.58
C GLN A 853 0.60 -1.37 1.79
N VAL A 854 0.74 -2.19 0.74
CA VAL A 854 1.52 -3.43 0.82
C VAL A 854 2.95 -3.14 1.24
N MET A 855 3.59 -2.13 0.63
CA MET A 855 4.94 -1.73 1.01
C MET A 855 5.02 -1.14 2.42
N ALA A 856 3.99 -0.42 2.89
CA ALA A 856 3.92 0.05 4.28
C ALA A 856 3.90 -1.11 5.28
N PHE A 857 3.20 -2.22 4.97
CA PHE A 857 3.20 -3.41 5.82
C PHE A 857 4.53 -4.17 5.80
N VAL A 858 5.26 -4.13 4.70
CA VAL A 858 6.50 -4.91 4.53
C VAL A 858 7.73 -4.14 4.98
N VAL A 859 7.95 -2.93 4.45
CA VAL A 859 9.17 -2.13 4.68
C VAL A 859 8.93 -0.84 5.48
N GLY A 860 7.76 -0.21 5.34
CA GLY A 860 7.42 1.05 6.03
C GLY A 860 6.91 0.91 7.47
N GLY A 861 6.09 1.87 7.90
CA GLY A 861 5.58 2.00 9.27
C GLY A 861 4.32 1.19 9.62
N GLY A 862 3.84 0.34 8.73
CA GLY A 862 2.62 -0.47 8.94
C GLY A 862 1.32 0.31 8.79
N ASP A 863 0.30 -0.06 9.58
CA ASP A 863 -1.05 0.52 9.51
C ASP A 863 -1.44 1.42 10.69
N HIS A 864 -0.56 1.62 11.66
CA HIS A 864 -0.82 2.51 12.80
C HIS A 864 0.49 2.88 13.54
N TYR A 865 0.46 4.02 14.24
CA TYR A 865 1.48 4.43 15.21
C TYR A 865 0.82 4.66 16.56
N THR A 866 1.49 4.28 17.64
CA THR A 866 0.93 4.47 18.97
C THR A 866 1.99 4.83 20.01
N SER A 867 1.53 5.61 20.97
CA SER A 867 2.27 6.07 22.14
C SER A 867 2.53 4.95 23.17
N HIS A 868 1.63 3.98 23.26
CA HIS A 868 1.61 2.97 24.31
C HIS A 868 1.73 1.55 23.74
N THR A 869 2.10 0.60 24.60
CA THR A 869 2.08 -0.83 24.24
C THR A 869 0.79 -1.48 24.72
N PHE A 870 0.18 -2.30 23.88
CA PHE A 870 -1.06 -2.99 24.18
C PHE A 870 -0.86 -4.49 24.18
N ARG A 871 -1.56 -5.19 25.07
CA ARG A 871 -1.63 -6.64 25.11
C ARG A 871 -3.09 -7.08 25.08
N SER A 872 -3.38 -8.05 24.23
CA SER A 872 -4.72 -8.64 24.17
C SER A 872 -4.86 -9.67 25.28
N LEU A 873 -5.81 -9.45 26.19
CA LEU A 873 -6.23 -10.44 27.17
C LEU A 873 -7.42 -11.22 26.61
N ASN A 874 -7.31 -12.54 26.54
CA ASN A 874 -8.43 -13.39 26.14
C ASN A 874 -9.28 -13.69 27.39
N TRP A 875 -10.20 -12.77 27.72
CA TRP A 875 -10.99 -12.82 28.95
C TRP A 875 -11.69 -14.17 29.15
N GLY A 876 -12.26 -14.77 28.09
CA GLY A 876 -12.93 -16.09 28.18
C GLY A 876 -12.00 -17.28 28.45
N MET A 877 -10.67 -17.12 28.37
CA MET A 877 -9.70 -18.10 28.85
C MET A 877 -9.30 -17.83 30.31
N LEU A 878 -9.34 -16.57 30.74
CA LEU A 878 -8.92 -16.12 32.07
C LEU A 878 -10.04 -16.27 33.12
N ASP A 879 -11.28 -16.01 32.72
CA ASP A 879 -12.53 -16.21 33.48
C ASP A 879 -12.76 -17.67 33.91
N LYS A 880 -11.97 -18.61 33.38
CA LYS A 880 -11.98 -20.01 33.83
C LYS A 880 -11.10 -20.28 35.05
N HIS A 881 -10.26 -19.31 35.41
CA HIS A 881 -9.23 -19.42 36.43
C HIS A 881 -9.31 -18.31 37.49
N ILE A 882 -10.19 -17.32 37.28
CA ILE A 882 -10.70 -16.39 38.30
C ILE A 882 -12.03 -16.97 38.75
#